data_AF-A0A6G0WR14-F1
#
_entry.id   AF-A0A6G0WR14-F1
#
_cell.length_a   1.000
_cell.length_b   1.000
_cell.length_c   1.000
_cell.angle_alpha   90.00
_cell.angle_beta   90.00
_cell.angle_gamma   90.00
#
_symmetry.space_group_name_H-M   'P 1'
#
loop_
_entity.id
_entity.type
_entity.pdbx_description
1 polymer ?
#
loop_
_entity_poly.entity_id
_entity_poly.type
_entity_poly.pdbx_seq_one_letter_code
_entity_poly.pdbx_strand_id
1 'polypeptide(L)'
;MPFSISPGQMQPLGVVAAILSTAAVVVAASNPTSSTTPTPTSTPAPWKMQTVRTIQARVQNSPPAWNATMGRWVGNFSGSDPYIGPMDSMTTATVEGALLYIQQKLGNDDVTCTRGKNMSSIWIYDITFVQPPPSVALYGPLSVQVPEYGHYVDMVSGSCDKSNGNPANMPGECNEVANKSDVYYGPYVGATVKLDSDYGDYNDTLWFSYPNSCVLQKYANKTAECRAAQPGGLCPLGVAPDGIKCTFNYTILGHISLDDLVGITNMTFKNDSTRYYKDRTEFCLDGRIEYQFKNGGTTVQTDVEFWKDGLNRTMNSVRSRMLIEYYDKYRNKSNMKALPSVESLRAENPPRSLLAQVCQHCTSADPFCVAKPPDKTIVFPVLSSSAQPASTQPPATPTPTQLSSPPSSSSLGTGAIVGIVVGAVAVIGVIGLFVVRRNRRAPAYKGGGGDMSAYTNETTLGTMRSAVALEELVILRLNESKMQLEYVLGSGSFADVWFGTYDGQPVAVKKLHPNRVTLPYIESFAKEIKLMSDFDSPYIVRCVGATWTRPRDLACVMEYMDSADLRTLLEKTTPETLPWVDKLSLMAHMISGLCYLHSYSVIHRDFKSRNLLVDSQKGLKLTDFGISREVTEATMTVGVGTFRWMAPEVIQGQAYTVAADIYSFGMTLYELDSHQLPYHNVKHPTTGLIMTDTAIILAVGQGLLQPTFSDACPDWLRSLALRCIAHDPEERPTSNEVLGIVRAQVRLHQTNDN
;
A
#
# COMPACT_ATOMS: atom_id res chain seq x y z
N MET A 1 4.40 14.69 -39.60
CA MET A 1 3.76 13.55 -40.30
C MET A 1 2.99 12.75 -39.26
N PRO A 2 1.71 12.43 -39.51
CA PRO A 2 0.79 11.95 -38.48
C PRO A 2 1.04 10.46 -38.16
N PHE A 3 0.78 10.06 -36.91
CA PHE A 3 0.42 8.68 -36.61
C PHE A 3 -1.04 8.48 -37.06
N SER A 4 -1.24 8.02 -38.30
CA SER A 4 -2.51 7.45 -38.75
C SER A 4 -2.43 5.94 -38.59
N ILE A 5 -3.28 5.37 -37.73
CA ILE A 5 -3.53 3.92 -37.71
C ILE A 5 -4.75 3.67 -38.58
N SER A 6 -4.54 2.93 -39.67
CA SER A 6 -5.63 2.41 -40.51
C SER A 6 -6.11 1.07 -39.92
N PRO A 7 -7.42 0.83 -39.77
CA PRO A 7 -7.93 -0.42 -39.23
C PRO A 7 -8.02 -1.47 -40.34
N GLY A 8 -7.14 -2.48 -40.32
CA GLY A 8 -7.26 -3.63 -41.21
C GLY A 8 -5.95 -4.34 -41.50
N GLN A 9 -5.90 -5.61 -41.09
CA GLN A 9 -4.87 -6.62 -41.36
C GLN A 9 -3.62 -6.62 -40.45
N MET A 10 -3.65 -7.46 -39.43
CA MET A 10 -2.48 -8.28 -39.07
C MET A 10 -2.96 -9.65 -38.58
N GLN A 11 -2.81 -10.64 -39.45
CA GLN A 11 -2.83 -12.06 -39.11
C GLN A 11 -1.56 -12.43 -38.32
N PRO A 12 -1.57 -13.53 -37.54
CA PRO A 12 -0.45 -13.92 -36.70
C PRO A 12 0.65 -14.57 -37.55
N LEU A 13 1.81 -13.94 -37.62
CA LEU A 13 3.07 -14.59 -37.99
C LEU A 13 3.77 -14.90 -36.66
N GLY A 14 3.93 -16.15 -36.24
CA GLY A 14 4.51 -17.24 -37.00
C GLY A 14 5.97 -17.36 -36.55
N VAL A 15 6.23 -18.31 -35.65
CA VAL A 15 7.54 -18.69 -35.14
C VAL A 15 8.53 -18.83 -36.31
N VAL A 16 9.61 -18.04 -36.30
CA VAL A 16 10.77 -18.29 -37.17
C VAL A 16 12.00 -18.47 -36.30
N ALA A 17 12.36 -19.75 -36.14
CA ALA A 17 13.71 -20.17 -35.85
C ALA A 17 14.58 -19.93 -37.10
N ALA A 18 15.77 -19.35 -36.93
CA ALA A 18 16.82 -19.39 -37.94
C ALA A 18 18.20 -19.50 -37.26
N ILE A 19 19.05 -20.27 -37.91
CA ILE A 19 20.24 -20.98 -37.46
C ILE A 19 21.47 -20.44 -38.23
N LEU A 20 22.68 -20.65 -37.65
CA LEU A 20 24.06 -20.48 -38.16
C LEU A 20 24.66 -19.05 -38.07
N SER A 21 25.92 -18.85 -37.66
CA SER A 21 27.10 -19.66 -37.95
C SER A 21 28.24 -19.52 -36.91
N THR A 22 29.07 -20.55 -36.94
CA THR A 22 30.26 -20.88 -36.17
C THR A 22 31.41 -19.87 -36.25
N ALA A 23 32.06 -19.62 -35.12
CA ALA A 23 33.51 -19.35 -35.07
C ALA A 23 34.09 -20.01 -33.81
N ALA A 24 34.76 -21.14 -34.02
CA ALA A 24 35.63 -21.73 -33.03
C ALA A 24 36.90 -20.90 -32.91
N VAL A 25 37.29 -20.53 -31.69
CA VAL A 25 38.68 -20.21 -31.36
C VAL A 25 39.08 -21.10 -30.19
N VAL A 26 39.93 -22.07 -30.53
CA VAL A 26 40.73 -22.91 -29.64
C VAL A 26 41.91 -22.06 -29.11
N VAL A 27 42.55 -22.56 -28.04
CA VAL A 27 43.88 -22.22 -27.46
C VAL A 27 43.74 -21.44 -26.15
N ALA A 28 44.29 -21.86 -25.01
CA ALA A 28 44.95 -23.11 -24.62
C ALA A 28 44.98 -23.17 -23.08
N ALA A 29 44.94 -24.38 -22.55
CA ALA A 29 45.30 -24.67 -21.18
C ALA A 29 46.81 -24.48 -20.98
N SER A 30 47.20 -23.77 -19.93
CA SER A 30 48.53 -23.89 -19.32
C SER A 30 48.40 -23.80 -17.81
N ASN A 31 48.43 -24.96 -17.14
CA ASN A 31 49.00 -25.04 -15.79
C ASN A 31 50.52 -24.97 -15.92
N PRO A 32 51.20 -24.35 -14.94
CA PRO A 32 51.94 -25.22 -14.03
C PRO A 32 51.83 -24.82 -12.56
N THR A 33 51.87 -25.88 -11.77
CA THR A 33 52.18 -26.00 -10.34
C THR A 33 53.24 -25.04 -9.79
N SER A 34 52.95 -24.41 -8.65
CA SER A 34 53.88 -24.35 -7.52
C SER A 34 53.15 -23.98 -6.23
N SER A 35 53.25 -24.88 -5.26
CA SER A 35 52.81 -24.77 -3.88
C SER A 35 53.45 -23.59 -3.16
N THR A 36 52.64 -22.67 -2.66
CA THR A 36 52.99 -21.92 -1.45
C THR A 36 51.70 -21.65 -0.70
N THR A 37 51.55 -22.32 0.44
CA THR A 37 50.46 -22.10 1.40
C THR A 37 50.61 -20.70 2.00
N PRO A 38 49.65 -19.77 1.85
CA PRO A 38 49.58 -18.61 2.72
C PRO A 38 48.61 -18.92 3.86
N THR A 39 49.14 -18.85 5.07
CA THR A 39 48.40 -18.72 6.33
C THR A 39 47.25 -17.72 6.18
N PRO A 40 46.03 -17.99 6.69
CA PRO A 40 44.93 -17.04 6.59
C PRO A 40 45.10 -15.97 7.68
N THR A 41 45.81 -14.89 7.35
CA THR A 41 45.76 -13.62 8.10
C THR A 41 45.17 -12.55 7.20
N SER A 42 43.84 -12.58 7.05
CA SER A 42 43.08 -11.40 6.70
C SER A 42 41.73 -11.50 7.36
N THR A 43 41.50 -10.67 8.38
CA THR A 43 40.14 -10.32 8.80
C THR A 43 39.34 -9.97 7.55
N PRO A 44 38.16 -10.57 7.31
CA PRO A 44 37.35 -10.22 6.14
C PRO A 44 37.10 -8.72 6.14
N ALA A 45 37.31 -8.06 4.99
CA ALA A 45 36.97 -6.65 4.85
C ALA A 45 35.49 -6.45 5.24
N PRO A 46 35.16 -5.38 5.98
CA PRO A 46 33.77 -5.12 6.37
C PRO A 46 32.90 -5.05 5.11
N TRP A 47 31.83 -5.82 5.10
CA TRP A 47 30.90 -5.89 3.98
C TRP A 47 30.30 -4.51 3.69
N LYS A 48 30.14 -4.17 2.41
CA LYS A 48 29.57 -2.90 1.94
C LYS A 48 28.62 -3.16 0.78
N MET A 49 27.49 -2.44 0.75
CA MET A 49 26.57 -2.48 -0.38
C MET A 49 27.26 -2.02 -1.67
N GLN A 50 27.08 -2.77 -2.76
CA GLN A 50 27.49 -2.32 -4.08
C GLN A 50 26.61 -1.15 -4.54
N THR A 51 27.19 -0.28 -5.36
CA THR A 51 26.50 0.88 -5.90
C THR A 51 25.37 0.47 -6.83
N VAL A 52 24.21 1.13 -6.71
CA VAL A 52 23.05 0.94 -7.58
C VAL A 52 22.79 2.21 -8.36
N ARG A 53 22.65 2.09 -9.68
CA ARG A 53 22.30 3.15 -10.62
C ARG A 53 20.91 2.91 -11.19
N THR A 54 20.04 3.92 -11.12
CA THR A 54 18.62 3.84 -11.50
C THR A 54 18.17 5.09 -12.26
N ILE A 55 17.25 4.90 -13.20
CA ILE A 55 16.60 5.96 -13.95
C ILE A 55 15.23 6.21 -13.37
N GLN A 56 14.95 7.46 -13.00
CA GLN A 56 13.73 7.82 -12.32
C GLN A 56 13.06 9.02 -12.98
N ALA A 57 11.74 9.09 -12.86
CA ALA A 57 10.91 10.16 -13.39
C ALA A 57 10.26 10.93 -12.23
N ARG A 58 10.05 12.23 -12.43
CA ARG A 58 9.28 13.06 -11.51
C ARG A 58 8.48 14.11 -12.24
N VAL A 59 7.21 14.23 -11.90
CA VAL A 59 6.34 15.28 -12.43
C VAL A 59 6.55 16.56 -11.63
N GLN A 60 6.73 17.68 -12.33
CA GLN A 60 7.06 18.98 -11.78
C GLN A 60 6.17 20.06 -12.40
N ASN A 61 6.06 21.18 -11.68
CA ASN A 61 5.27 22.34 -12.11
C ASN A 61 5.99 23.26 -13.10
N SER A 62 7.27 23.00 -13.39
CA SER A 62 8.10 23.77 -14.30
C SER A 62 9.20 22.89 -14.90
N PRO A 63 9.79 23.26 -16.05
CA PRO A 63 11.00 22.62 -16.56
C PRO A 63 12.24 22.98 -15.71
N PRO A 64 13.28 22.13 -15.67
CA PRO A 64 14.55 22.47 -15.05
C PRO A 64 15.27 23.55 -15.85
N ALA A 65 16.19 24.27 -15.20
CA ALA A 65 17.01 25.28 -15.86
C ALA A 65 18.36 24.69 -16.30
N TRP A 66 18.85 25.02 -17.50
CA TRP A 66 20.21 24.66 -17.88
C TRP A 66 21.19 25.65 -17.25
N ASN A 67 22.09 25.16 -16.41
CA ASN A 67 23.18 25.94 -15.85
C ASN A 67 24.45 25.71 -16.68
N ALA A 68 24.81 26.71 -17.49
CA ALA A 68 25.97 26.64 -18.38
C ALA A 68 27.30 26.51 -17.60
N THR A 69 27.41 27.18 -16.45
CA THR A 69 28.61 27.14 -15.60
C THR A 69 28.83 25.75 -14.99
N MET A 70 27.76 25.09 -14.58
CA MET A 70 27.80 23.72 -14.04
C MET A 70 27.74 22.64 -15.12
N GLY A 71 27.50 23.01 -16.38
CA GLY A 71 27.33 22.09 -17.51
C GLY A 71 26.20 21.08 -17.31
N ARG A 72 25.11 21.47 -16.64
CA ARG A 72 24.01 20.55 -16.29
C ARG A 72 22.66 21.22 -16.05
N TRP A 73 21.61 20.41 -16.11
CA TRP A 73 20.27 20.78 -15.66
C TRP A 73 20.21 20.87 -14.13
N VAL A 74 19.58 21.93 -13.62
CA VAL A 74 19.42 22.24 -12.20
C VAL A 74 17.98 22.63 -11.88
N GLY A 75 17.65 22.66 -10.58
CA GLY A 75 16.35 23.13 -10.12
C GLY A 75 16.13 24.60 -10.40
N ASN A 76 14.90 24.95 -10.77
CA ASN A 76 14.46 26.34 -10.95
C ASN A 76 13.51 26.74 -9.81
N PHE A 77 13.99 26.62 -8.58
CA PHE A 77 13.21 26.93 -7.38
C PHE A 77 13.76 28.19 -6.71
N SER A 78 12.89 29.17 -6.51
CA SER A 78 13.26 30.45 -5.87
C SER A 78 13.80 30.23 -4.45
N GLY A 79 14.94 30.86 -4.14
CA GLY A 79 15.50 30.89 -2.78
C GLY A 79 16.20 29.60 -2.33
N SER A 80 16.56 28.72 -3.26
CA SER A 80 17.27 27.47 -2.97
C SER A 80 18.57 27.34 -3.74
N ASP A 81 19.45 26.48 -3.22
CA ASP A 81 20.59 26.04 -4.00
C ASP A 81 20.10 25.23 -5.23
N PRO A 82 20.55 25.57 -6.45
CA PRO A 82 20.05 24.97 -7.68
C PRO A 82 20.39 23.47 -7.80
N TYR A 83 21.45 22.99 -7.14
CA TYR A 83 21.83 21.59 -7.11
C TYR A 83 21.13 20.81 -5.98
N ILE A 84 20.95 21.43 -4.82
CA ILE A 84 20.40 20.73 -3.66
C ILE A 84 18.86 20.75 -3.68
N GLY A 85 18.27 21.88 -4.10
CA GLY A 85 16.83 22.12 -4.11
C GLY A 85 15.98 21.01 -4.77
N PRO A 86 16.38 20.43 -5.92
CA PRO A 86 15.67 19.30 -6.53
C PRO A 86 15.49 18.08 -5.63
N MET A 87 16.46 17.85 -4.72
CA MET A 87 16.50 16.66 -3.86
C MET A 87 15.90 16.90 -2.47
N ASP A 88 15.67 18.15 -2.07
CA ASP A 88 15.14 18.47 -0.73
C ASP A 88 13.70 18.01 -0.52
N SER A 89 12.93 17.81 -1.60
CA SER A 89 11.56 17.31 -1.57
C SER A 89 11.37 16.18 -2.57
N MET A 90 12.27 15.18 -2.60
CA MET A 90 12.22 14.17 -3.65
C MET A 90 11.43 12.93 -3.23
N THR A 91 10.24 12.85 -3.82
CA THR A 91 9.63 11.58 -4.19
C THR A 91 9.65 11.49 -5.72
N THR A 92 10.17 10.38 -6.22
CA THR A 92 10.29 10.07 -7.64
C THR A 92 9.54 8.78 -7.91
N ALA A 93 9.37 8.44 -9.18
CA ALA A 93 8.72 7.22 -9.58
C ALA A 93 9.42 6.58 -10.77
N THR A 94 9.02 5.35 -11.06
CA THR A 94 9.13 4.78 -12.41
C THR A 94 8.42 5.65 -13.45
N VAL A 95 8.68 5.42 -14.73
CA VAL A 95 8.03 6.15 -15.83
C VAL A 95 6.52 5.93 -15.80
N GLU A 96 6.14 4.68 -15.58
CA GLU A 96 4.80 4.20 -15.32
C GLU A 96 4.17 4.96 -14.14
N GLY A 97 4.88 5.06 -13.02
CA GLY A 97 4.42 5.79 -11.85
C GLY A 97 4.26 7.30 -12.05
N ALA A 98 5.08 7.91 -12.90
CA ALA A 98 4.91 9.31 -13.27
C ALA A 98 3.63 9.53 -14.08
N LEU A 99 3.31 8.62 -15.01
CA LEU A 99 2.05 8.65 -15.77
C LEU A 99 0.83 8.40 -14.87
N LEU A 100 0.94 7.43 -13.94
CA LEU A 100 -0.08 7.18 -12.93
C LEU A 100 -0.36 8.42 -12.07
N TYR A 101 0.70 9.11 -11.63
CA TYR A 101 0.58 10.35 -10.86
C TYR A 101 -0.17 11.43 -11.65
N ILE A 102 0.11 11.56 -12.96
CA ILE A 102 -0.58 12.53 -13.83
C ILE A 102 -2.07 12.22 -13.89
N GLN A 103 -2.46 10.96 -14.15
CA GLN A 103 -3.89 10.57 -14.18
C GLN A 103 -4.59 10.81 -12.84
N GLN A 104 -3.94 10.48 -11.72
CA GLN A 104 -4.47 10.73 -10.38
C GLN A 104 -4.75 12.23 -10.13
N LYS A 105 -3.89 13.11 -10.65
CA LYS A 105 -4.05 14.57 -10.45
C LYS A 105 -4.96 15.23 -11.46
N LEU A 106 -5.11 14.69 -12.67
CA LEU A 106 -6.08 15.16 -13.66
C LEU A 106 -7.52 14.78 -13.29
N GLY A 107 -7.72 13.60 -12.69
CA GLY A 107 -9.05 13.09 -12.32
C GLY A 107 -9.82 13.90 -11.27
N ASN A 108 -9.14 14.82 -10.57
CA ASN A 108 -9.67 15.65 -9.49
C ASN A 108 -9.82 17.13 -9.89
N ASP A 109 -9.82 17.45 -11.19
CA ASP A 109 -9.76 18.84 -11.66
C ASP A 109 -10.99 19.67 -11.27
N ASP A 110 -10.70 20.84 -10.71
CA ASP A 110 -11.63 21.95 -10.43
C ASP A 110 -11.66 22.92 -11.63
N VAL A 111 -12.61 23.85 -11.65
CA VAL A 111 -13.01 24.78 -12.76
C VAL A 111 -11.88 25.72 -13.28
N THR A 112 -10.65 25.57 -12.80
CA THR A 112 -9.53 26.52 -12.99
C THR A 112 -8.69 26.32 -14.26
N CYS A 113 -8.93 25.28 -15.06
CA CYS A 113 -8.15 24.97 -16.28
C CYS A 113 -6.62 24.85 -16.08
N THR A 114 -6.18 24.48 -14.88
CA THR A 114 -4.79 24.16 -14.55
C THR A 114 -4.66 22.70 -14.12
N ARG A 115 -3.60 21.98 -14.49
CA ARG A 115 -3.42 20.61 -14.00
C ARG A 115 -3.26 20.67 -12.49
N GLY A 116 -3.76 19.69 -11.74
CA GLY A 116 -3.52 19.60 -10.30
C GLY A 116 -2.06 19.87 -9.92
N LYS A 117 -1.82 20.74 -8.93
CA LYS A 117 -0.47 21.23 -8.52
C LYS A 117 0.34 21.94 -9.62
N ASN A 118 -0.32 22.44 -10.66
CA ASN A 118 0.26 23.16 -11.80
C ASN A 118 1.30 22.33 -12.57
N MET A 119 1.12 21.01 -12.66
CA MET A 119 2.03 20.11 -13.38
C MET A 119 2.20 20.54 -14.85
N SER A 120 3.45 20.63 -15.30
CA SER A 120 3.78 21.03 -16.68
C SER A 120 4.91 20.23 -17.31
N SER A 121 5.77 19.56 -16.52
CA SER A 121 6.92 18.85 -17.06
C SER A 121 7.28 17.58 -16.28
N ILE A 122 7.79 16.56 -16.97
CA ILE A 122 8.37 15.35 -16.36
C ILE A 122 9.89 15.46 -16.44
N TRP A 123 10.57 15.45 -15.29
CA TRP A 123 12.03 15.46 -15.21
C TRP A 123 12.53 14.02 -15.14
N ILE A 124 13.57 13.71 -15.91
CA ILE A 124 14.21 12.40 -15.93
C ILE A 124 15.56 12.50 -15.21
N TYR A 125 15.72 11.66 -14.20
CA TYR A 125 16.88 11.59 -13.34
C TYR A 125 17.68 10.31 -13.59
N ASP A 126 18.99 10.45 -13.52
CA ASP A 126 19.95 9.37 -13.37
C ASP A 126 20.53 9.47 -11.96
N ILE A 127 20.19 8.48 -11.13
CA ILE A 127 20.50 8.48 -9.70
C ILE A 127 21.39 7.30 -9.41
N THR A 128 22.46 7.55 -8.65
CA THR A 128 23.34 6.51 -8.13
C THR A 128 23.28 6.53 -6.61
N PHE A 129 23.11 5.38 -5.96
CA PHE A 129 23.02 5.28 -4.50
C PHE A 129 23.75 4.07 -3.91
N VAL A 130 24.06 4.19 -2.62
CA VAL A 130 24.59 3.15 -1.74
C VAL A 130 23.87 3.31 -0.41
N GLN A 131 23.20 2.26 0.06
CA GLN A 131 22.47 2.32 1.34
C GLN A 131 23.44 2.42 2.53
N PRO A 132 23.03 3.09 3.62
CA PRO A 132 23.76 3.03 4.87
C PRO A 132 23.88 1.61 5.41
N PRO A 133 25.06 1.18 5.91
CA PRO A 133 25.22 -0.16 6.50
C PRO A 133 24.20 -0.50 7.60
N PRO A 134 23.84 0.42 8.52
CA PRO A 134 22.77 0.17 9.50
C PRO A 134 21.41 -0.11 8.85
N SER A 135 21.04 0.63 7.80
CA SER A 135 19.81 0.37 7.05
C SER A 135 19.82 -1.00 6.35
N VAL A 136 20.96 -1.41 5.78
CA VAL A 136 21.04 -2.74 5.15
C VAL A 136 20.93 -3.86 6.19
N ALA A 137 21.53 -3.71 7.37
CA ALA A 137 21.40 -4.67 8.45
C ALA A 137 19.94 -4.88 8.88
N LEU A 138 19.13 -3.83 8.84
CA LEU A 138 17.72 -3.87 9.21
C LEU A 138 16.83 -4.41 8.09
N TYR A 139 16.94 -3.86 6.88
CA TYR A 139 16.00 -4.15 5.79
C TYR A 139 16.41 -5.36 4.94
N GLY A 140 17.69 -5.74 4.95
CA GLY A 140 18.20 -6.90 4.20
C GLY A 140 17.45 -8.21 4.49
N PRO A 141 17.13 -8.54 5.76
CA PRO A 141 16.34 -9.73 6.10
C PRO A 141 14.82 -9.56 5.99
N LEU A 142 14.31 -8.31 5.99
CA LEU A 142 12.88 -8.01 6.17
C LEU A 142 12.13 -7.71 4.87
N SER A 143 12.82 -7.59 3.73
CA SER A 143 12.31 -7.24 2.38
C SER A 143 10.80 -6.99 2.30
N VAL A 144 10.37 -5.79 2.69
CA VAL A 144 9.00 -5.36 2.50
C VAL A 144 8.96 -4.75 1.09
N GLN A 145 8.47 -5.55 0.13
CA GLN A 145 8.19 -5.21 -1.28
C GLN A 145 9.37 -5.00 -2.25
N VAL A 146 10.44 -4.26 -1.91
CA VAL A 146 11.58 -4.03 -2.83
C VAL A 146 12.91 -4.19 -2.07
N PRO A 147 13.57 -5.36 -2.14
CA PRO A 147 14.67 -5.73 -1.25
C PRO A 147 15.88 -4.79 -1.22
N GLU A 148 16.08 -3.98 -2.27
CA GLU A 148 17.21 -3.04 -2.42
C GLU A 148 16.98 -1.69 -1.72
N TYR A 149 15.77 -1.44 -1.23
CA TYR A 149 15.35 -0.16 -0.67
C TYR A 149 14.84 -0.31 0.77
N GLY A 150 14.94 0.76 1.56
CA GLY A 150 14.25 0.85 2.84
C GLY A 150 12.78 1.20 2.66
N HIS A 151 12.07 1.44 3.77
CA HIS A 151 10.69 1.89 3.71
C HIS A 151 10.56 3.25 3.02
N TYR A 152 9.55 3.40 2.17
CA TYR A 152 9.26 4.68 1.55
C TYR A 152 8.91 5.76 2.60
N VAL A 153 9.59 6.90 2.51
CA VAL A 153 9.35 8.08 3.35
C VAL A 153 8.71 9.17 2.50
N ASP A 154 7.44 9.50 2.79
CA ASP A 154 6.73 10.50 2.00
C ASP A 154 7.19 11.93 2.35
N MET A 155 7.72 12.63 1.34
CA MET A 155 8.28 13.98 1.51
C MET A 155 7.29 15.05 1.02
N VAL A 156 6.72 15.81 1.94
CA VAL A 156 5.78 16.89 1.65
C VAL A 156 6.44 18.25 1.90
N SER A 157 6.52 19.09 0.86
CA SER A 157 7.11 20.45 0.96
C SER A 157 8.53 20.49 1.51
N GLY A 158 9.32 19.46 1.17
CA GLY A 158 10.70 19.29 1.61
C GLY A 158 10.89 18.63 2.98
N SER A 159 9.81 18.31 3.67
CA SER A 159 9.87 17.64 4.97
C SER A 159 9.20 16.28 4.92
N CYS A 160 9.75 15.30 5.65
CA CYS A 160 9.05 14.06 5.96
C CYS A 160 8.02 14.24 7.09
N ASP A 161 8.04 15.40 7.78
CA ASP A 161 7.09 15.73 8.83
C ASP A 161 5.72 16.14 8.25
N LYS A 162 4.75 15.21 8.34
CA LYS A 162 3.34 15.44 8.04
C LYS A 162 2.56 16.02 9.22
N SER A 163 3.15 16.09 10.41
CA SER A 163 2.44 16.38 11.64
C SER A 163 2.10 17.86 11.86
N ASN A 164 2.57 18.75 10.97
CA ASN A 164 2.52 20.20 11.18
C ASN A 164 3.06 20.63 12.56
N GLY A 165 4.00 19.88 13.12
CA GLY A 165 4.61 20.14 14.42
C GLY A 165 4.01 19.37 15.61
N ASN A 166 3.11 18.40 15.39
CA ASN A 166 2.62 17.49 16.45
C ASN A 166 3.47 16.19 16.50
N PRO A 167 4.32 16.00 17.52
CA PRO A 167 5.18 14.81 17.60
C PRO A 167 4.42 13.46 17.59
N ALA A 168 3.14 13.44 17.98
CA ALA A 168 2.31 12.23 18.01
C ALA A 168 1.92 11.70 16.62
N ASN A 169 1.91 12.56 15.60
CA ASN A 169 1.47 12.22 14.24
C ASN A 169 2.65 12.09 13.25
N MET A 170 3.86 11.95 13.79
CA MET A 170 5.09 11.87 13.00
C MET A 170 5.37 10.41 12.62
N PRO A 171 5.43 10.05 11.32
CA PRO A 171 5.66 8.66 10.93
C PRO A 171 6.97 8.11 11.50
N GLY A 172 6.97 6.87 11.99
CA GLY A 172 8.14 6.23 12.60
C GLY A 172 9.39 6.28 11.71
N GLU A 173 9.23 6.07 10.41
CA GLU A 173 10.31 6.10 9.41
C GLU A 173 10.97 7.48 9.33
N CYS A 174 10.23 8.55 9.63
CA CYS A 174 10.76 9.92 9.68
C CYS A 174 11.68 10.12 10.88
N ASN A 175 11.39 9.49 12.02
CA ASN A 175 12.24 9.55 13.21
C ASN A 175 13.55 8.77 13.01
N GLU A 176 13.46 7.64 12.31
CA GLU A 176 14.58 6.77 11.96
C GLU A 176 15.63 7.48 11.09
N VAL A 177 15.20 8.27 10.11
CA VAL A 177 16.10 9.06 9.24
C VAL A 177 16.55 10.39 9.86
N ALA A 178 15.81 10.91 10.85
CA ALA A 178 16.08 12.19 11.48
C ALA A 178 16.95 12.13 12.75
N ASN A 179 17.46 10.95 13.11
CA ASN A 179 18.20 10.73 14.36
C ASN A 179 17.40 11.17 15.60
N LYS A 180 16.10 10.85 15.63
CA LYS A 180 15.19 11.13 16.75
C LYS A 180 14.67 9.87 17.46
N SER A 181 15.10 8.70 16.99
CA SER A 181 14.80 7.39 17.58
C SER A 181 16.02 6.88 18.34
N ASP A 182 15.82 5.94 19.28
CA ASP A 182 16.90 5.21 19.97
C ASP A 182 17.81 4.44 19.00
N VAL A 183 17.35 4.25 17.75
CA VAL A 183 18.12 3.65 16.67
C VAL A 183 18.14 4.59 15.46
N TYR A 184 19.35 4.97 15.02
CA TYR A 184 19.58 5.81 13.85
C TYR A 184 20.16 4.99 12.71
N TYR A 185 19.45 4.95 11.57
CA TYR A 185 19.87 4.16 10.41
C TYR A 185 20.60 4.98 9.34
N GLY A 186 20.56 6.31 9.46
CA GLY A 186 21.01 7.22 8.42
C GLY A 186 19.93 7.49 7.36
N PRO A 187 20.11 8.52 6.51
CA PRO A 187 19.20 8.81 5.41
C PRO A 187 19.33 7.75 4.32
N TYR A 188 18.42 6.79 4.29
CA TYR A 188 18.40 5.69 3.32
C TYR A 188 17.44 5.95 2.16
N VAL A 189 17.67 5.33 1.00
CA VAL A 189 16.73 5.40 -0.13
C VAL A 189 15.58 4.44 0.11
N GLY A 190 14.35 4.93 0.06
CA GLY A 190 13.14 4.14 0.28
C GLY A 190 12.38 3.83 -1.00
N ALA A 191 11.59 2.76 -1.02
CA ALA A 191 10.70 2.44 -2.13
C ALA A 191 9.37 1.83 -1.64
N THR A 192 8.31 2.02 -2.43
CA THR A 192 7.02 1.37 -2.22
C THR A 192 6.38 1.05 -3.55
N VAL A 193 5.63 -0.05 -3.56
CA VAL A 193 4.85 -0.51 -4.70
C VAL A 193 3.48 0.16 -4.69
N LYS A 194 3.06 0.67 -5.84
CA LYS A 194 1.77 1.35 -6.06
C LYS A 194 0.99 0.59 -7.13
N LEU A 195 0.48 -0.59 -6.78
CA LEU A 195 -0.13 -1.51 -7.77
C LEU A 195 -1.62 -1.35 -8.02
N ASP A 196 -2.36 -0.63 -7.20
CA ASP A 196 -3.79 -0.39 -7.43
C ASP A 196 -4.11 1.07 -7.19
N SER A 197 -4.45 1.77 -8.26
CA SER A 197 -5.13 3.05 -8.15
C SER A 197 -6.36 3.01 -9.02
N ASP A 198 -7.49 3.46 -8.47
CA ASP A 198 -8.75 3.67 -9.21
C ASP A 198 -8.56 4.61 -10.43
N TYR A 199 -7.37 5.20 -10.57
CA TYR A 199 -7.03 6.20 -11.57
C TYR A 199 -6.32 5.64 -12.81
N GLY A 200 -5.83 4.40 -12.78
CA GLY A 200 -5.14 3.75 -13.89
C GLY A 200 -4.33 2.51 -13.49
N ASP A 201 -4.34 1.49 -14.33
CA ASP A 201 -3.62 0.23 -14.14
C ASP A 201 -2.28 0.25 -14.89
N TYR A 202 -1.16 0.30 -14.15
CA TYR A 202 0.21 0.30 -14.68
C TYR A 202 1.03 -0.81 -14.01
N ASN A 203 1.72 -1.61 -14.82
CA ASN A 203 2.61 -2.64 -14.29
C ASN A 203 3.84 -2.02 -13.59
N ASP A 204 4.41 -2.74 -12.62
CA ASP A 204 5.72 -2.43 -12.02
C ASP A 204 5.88 -1.00 -11.45
N THR A 205 4.77 -0.39 -11.00
CA THR A 205 4.78 0.99 -10.53
C THR A 205 5.42 1.10 -9.15
N LEU A 206 6.65 1.63 -9.12
CA LEU A 206 7.38 1.95 -7.90
C LEU A 206 7.50 3.46 -7.68
N TRP A 207 7.32 3.87 -6.43
CA TRP A 207 7.62 5.21 -5.94
C TRP A 207 8.83 5.14 -5.00
N PHE A 208 9.70 6.13 -5.08
CA PHE A 208 10.95 6.17 -4.36
C PHE A 208 11.05 7.45 -3.54
N SER A 209 11.66 7.35 -2.37
CA SER A 209 11.95 8.48 -1.50
C SER A 209 13.45 8.64 -1.34
N TYR A 210 13.92 9.88 -1.44
CA TYR A 210 15.33 10.25 -1.25
C TYR A 210 15.47 11.26 -0.10
N PRO A 211 15.37 10.82 1.17
CA PRO A 211 15.59 11.67 2.33
C PRO A 211 16.95 12.37 2.27
N ASN A 212 16.92 13.70 2.12
CA ASN A 212 18.13 14.53 2.17
C ASN A 212 18.34 15.08 3.59
N SER A 213 19.54 15.59 3.86
CA SER A 213 19.89 16.34 5.08
C SER A 213 18.80 17.33 5.52
N CYS A 214 18.68 17.52 6.84
CA CYS A 214 17.66 18.38 7.44
C CYS A 214 16.22 17.91 7.11
N VAL A 215 15.95 16.61 7.25
CA VAL A 215 14.79 15.90 6.69
C VAL A 215 13.44 16.30 7.31
N LEU A 216 13.44 16.86 8.53
CA LEU A 216 12.23 17.29 9.23
C LEU A 216 11.83 18.75 8.95
N GLN A 217 12.69 19.52 8.30
CA GLN A 217 12.39 20.92 8.01
C GLN A 217 11.76 21.08 6.64
N LYS A 218 10.76 21.95 6.57
CA LYS A 218 10.21 22.43 5.30
C LYS A 218 11.27 23.24 4.55
N TYR A 219 11.09 23.36 3.25
CA TYR A 219 12.04 24.00 2.33
C TYR A 219 12.65 25.32 2.82
N ALA A 220 11.80 26.24 3.29
CA ALA A 220 12.22 27.57 3.77
C ALA A 220 13.16 27.52 5.00
N ASN A 221 13.17 26.42 5.74
CA ASN A 221 13.88 26.27 7.01
C ASN A 221 15.09 25.32 6.92
N LYS A 222 15.45 24.84 5.72
CA LYS A 222 16.62 23.98 5.52
C LYS A 222 17.93 24.79 5.47
N THR A 223 18.32 25.36 6.60
CA THR A 223 19.54 26.17 6.73
C THR A 223 20.82 25.32 6.67
N ALA A 224 21.97 25.96 6.47
CA ALA A 224 23.27 25.28 6.48
C ALA A 224 23.53 24.61 7.84
N GLU A 225 23.14 25.26 8.94
CA GLU A 225 23.25 24.75 10.31
C GLU A 225 22.40 23.48 10.49
N CYS A 226 21.17 23.49 9.99
CA CYS A 226 20.30 22.30 10.06
C CYS A 226 20.87 21.11 9.27
N ARG A 227 21.44 21.38 8.09
CA ARG A 227 22.09 20.33 7.27
C ARG A 227 23.36 19.80 7.93
N ALA A 228 24.12 20.66 8.61
CA ALA A 228 25.29 20.25 9.39
C ALA A 228 24.91 19.40 10.61
N ALA A 229 23.77 19.70 11.25
CA ALA A 229 23.24 18.94 12.39
C ALA A 229 22.67 17.57 12.00
N GLN A 230 22.19 17.40 10.77
CA GLN A 230 21.68 16.15 10.22
C GLN A 230 22.35 15.85 8.86
N PRO A 231 23.63 15.42 8.85
CA PRO A 231 24.37 15.15 7.63
C PRO A 231 23.92 13.87 6.93
N GLY A 232 24.28 13.74 5.64
CA GLY A 232 23.96 12.58 4.80
C GLY A 232 22.89 12.87 3.74
N GLY A 233 22.48 11.83 3.01
CA GLY A 233 21.52 11.94 1.92
C GLY A 233 22.23 12.29 0.61
N LEU A 234 22.02 13.50 0.09
CA LEU A 234 22.63 13.96 -1.15
C LEU A 234 24.13 14.19 -0.99
N CYS A 235 24.93 13.56 -1.85
CA CYS A 235 26.36 13.80 -1.93
C CYS A 235 26.68 15.20 -2.47
N PRO A 236 27.80 15.81 -2.03
CA PRO A 236 28.31 17.02 -2.68
C PRO A 236 28.48 16.83 -4.19
N LEU A 237 28.39 17.93 -4.92
CA LEU A 237 28.50 17.92 -6.38
C LEU A 237 29.80 17.24 -6.83
N GLY A 238 29.66 16.20 -7.67
CA GLY A 238 30.80 15.44 -8.21
C GLY A 238 31.33 14.32 -7.29
N VAL A 239 30.75 14.14 -6.10
CA VAL A 239 31.13 13.08 -5.16
C VAL A 239 30.24 11.85 -5.37
N ALA A 240 30.87 10.67 -5.40
CA ALA A 240 30.17 9.39 -5.48
C ALA A 240 29.62 8.97 -4.10
N PRO A 241 28.44 8.33 -4.03
CA PRO A 241 27.89 7.84 -2.79
C PRO A 241 28.74 6.72 -2.20
N ASP A 242 28.92 6.76 -0.90
CA ASP A 242 29.66 5.75 -0.15
C ASP A 242 28.81 5.06 0.93
N GLY A 243 27.56 5.47 1.13
CA GLY A 243 26.65 4.96 2.16
C GLY A 243 27.08 5.33 3.58
N ILE A 244 28.11 6.15 3.77
CA ILE A 244 28.62 6.53 5.09
C ILE A 244 28.53 8.05 5.26
N LYS A 245 29.15 8.80 4.33
CA LYS A 245 29.11 10.27 4.30
C LYS A 245 27.87 10.77 3.57
N CYS A 246 27.48 10.07 2.52
CA CYS A 246 26.29 10.39 1.73
C CYS A 246 25.76 9.13 1.02
N THR A 247 24.48 9.16 0.71
CA THR A 247 23.72 7.99 0.30
C THR A 247 23.49 7.96 -1.20
N PHE A 248 23.27 9.11 -1.83
CA PHE A 248 22.94 9.18 -3.25
C PHE A 248 23.50 10.44 -3.91
N ASN A 249 23.76 10.34 -5.20
CA ASN A 249 23.95 11.49 -6.08
C ASN A 249 23.02 11.37 -7.29
N TYR A 250 22.88 12.45 -8.06
CA TYR A 250 21.99 12.46 -9.21
C TYR A 250 22.47 13.37 -10.33
N THR A 251 21.91 13.15 -11.51
CA THR A 251 21.90 14.06 -12.66
C THR A 251 20.51 14.12 -13.26
N ILE A 252 19.99 15.32 -13.52
CA ILE A 252 18.82 15.49 -14.39
C ILE A 252 19.32 15.31 -15.83
N LEU A 253 18.90 14.23 -16.48
CA LEU A 253 19.26 13.93 -17.87
C LEU A 253 18.53 14.86 -18.83
N GLY A 254 17.28 15.21 -18.51
CA GLY A 254 16.44 16.09 -19.31
C GLY A 254 15.03 16.19 -18.76
N HIS A 255 14.14 16.76 -19.56
CA HIS A 255 12.74 16.90 -19.20
C HIS A 255 11.82 16.80 -20.41
N ILE A 256 10.54 16.51 -20.17
CA ILE A 256 9.51 16.39 -21.19
C ILE A 256 8.40 17.39 -20.85
N SER A 257 7.95 18.17 -21.81
CA SER A 257 6.76 19.02 -21.69
C SER A 257 5.51 18.13 -21.71
N LEU A 258 4.62 18.28 -20.73
CA LEU A 258 3.40 17.48 -20.67
C LEU A 258 2.48 17.78 -21.86
N ASP A 259 2.34 19.05 -22.25
CA ASP A 259 1.46 19.46 -23.34
C ASP A 259 1.91 18.88 -24.68
N ASP A 260 3.24 18.81 -24.89
CA ASP A 260 3.80 18.23 -26.10
C ASP A 260 3.75 16.70 -26.09
N LEU A 261 3.95 16.07 -24.92
CA LEU A 261 3.89 14.62 -24.76
C LEU A 261 2.49 14.09 -25.06
N VAL A 262 1.46 14.69 -24.46
CA VAL A 262 0.08 14.25 -24.65
C VAL A 262 -0.48 14.71 -26.01
N GLY A 263 0.21 15.63 -26.68
CA GLY A 263 -0.09 16.07 -28.04
C GLY A 263 -1.01 17.28 -28.15
N ILE A 264 -1.34 17.95 -27.05
CA ILE A 264 -2.20 19.15 -27.03
C ILE A 264 -1.65 20.24 -27.97
N THR A 265 -0.34 20.48 -27.94
CA THR A 265 0.30 21.50 -28.80
C THR A 265 0.28 21.17 -30.29
N ASN A 266 -0.07 19.92 -30.65
CA ASN A 266 -0.26 19.47 -32.03
C ASN A 266 -1.74 19.35 -32.42
N MET A 267 -2.67 19.71 -31.53
CA MET A 267 -4.11 19.74 -31.82
C MET A 267 -4.53 21.10 -32.37
N THR A 268 -5.38 21.10 -33.39
CA THR A 268 -5.93 22.33 -33.99
C THR A 268 -7.13 22.84 -33.22
N PHE A 269 -7.30 24.16 -33.20
CA PHE A 269 -8.45 24.83 -32.61
C PHE A 269 -9.79 24.36 -33.20
N LYS A 270 -10.81 24.23 -32.36
CA LYS A 270 -12.13 23.67 -32.76
C LYS A 270 -12.75 24.38 -33.96
N ASN A 271 -12.59 25.70 -34.05
CA ASN A 271 -13.18 26.54 -35.10
C ASN A 271 -12.12 27.18 -36.03
N ASP A 272 -10.86 26.77 -35.90
CA ASP A 272 -9.75 27.27 -36.73
C ASP A 272 -8.72 26.15 -36.94
N SER A 273 -8.84 25.46 -38.07
CA SER A 273 -7.94 24.35 -38.44
C SER A 273 -6.53 24.81 -38.83
N THR A 274 -6.27 26.12 -38.90
CA THR A 274 -4.96 26.68 -39.24
C THR A 274 -4.13 27.03 -38.00
N ARG A 275 -4.74 27.00 -36.81
CA ARG A 275 -4.13 27.39 -35.54
C ARG A 275 -4.09 26.21 -34.57
N TYR A 276 -2.93 25.97 -33.98
CA TYR A 276 -2.73 24.96 -32.94
C TYR A 276 -2.95 25.55 -31.54
N TYR A 277 -3.33 24.71 -30.58
CA TYR A 277 -3.36 25.14 -29.17
C TYR A 277 -1.95 25.45 -28.68
N LYS A 278 -1.80 26.56 -27.97
CA LYS A 278 -0.53 26.99 -27.38
C LYS A 278 -0.14 26.11 -26.20
N ASP A 279 -1.11 25.81 -25.34
CA ASP A 279 -0.93 25.09 -24.09
C ASP A 279 -2.25 24.46 -23.63
N ARG A 280 -2.18 23.68 -22.56
CA ARG A 280 -3.36 23.01 -21.97
C ARG A 280 -4.39 23.98 -21.40
N THR A 281 -3.98 25.15 -20.93
CA THR A 281 -4.92 26.16 -20.42
C THR A 281 -5.83 26.64 -21.55
N GLU A 282 -5.24 26.96 -22.70
CA GLU A 282 -6.00 27.36 -23.89
C GLU A 282 -6.92 26.24 -24.41
N PHE A 283 -6.43 24.99 -24.41
CA PHE A 283 -7.22 23.80 -24.75
C PHE A 283 -8.44 23.61 -23.84
N CYS A 284 -8.26 23.78 -22.53
CA CYS A 284 -9.34 23.65 -21.54
C CYS A 284 -10.35 24.81 -21.63
N LEU A 285 -9.88 26.05 -21.85
CA LEU A 285 -10.76 27.21 -22.02
C LEU A 285 -11.65 27.12 -23.27
N ASP A 286 -11.21 26.37 -24.30
CA ASP A 286 -12.03 26.01 -25.46
C ASP A 286 -13.05 24.88 -25.17
N GLY A 287 -13.16 24.44 -23.91
CA GLY A 287 -14.13 23.46 -23.42
C GLY A 287 -13.74 22.00 -23.70
N ARG A 288 -12.48 21.73 -24.04
CA ARG A 288 -11.98 20.37 -24.27
C ARG A 288 -11.45 19.73 -22.99
N ILE A 289 -11.50 18.41 -22.95
CA ILE A 289 -11.18 17.60 -21.77
C ILE A 289 -9.90 16.81 -22.00
N GLU A 290 -8.86 17.09 -21.21
CA GLU A 290 -7.62 16.31 -21.29
C GLU A 290 -7.83 14.91 -20.71
N TYR A 291 -8.41 14.82 -19.51
CA TYR A 291 -8.70 13.57 -18.84
C TYR A 291 -9.69 13.79 -17.70
N GLN A 292 -10.80 13.07 -17.67
CA GLN A 292 -11.81 13.18 -16.61
C GLN A 292 -12.50 11.85 -16.34
N PHE A 293 -12.71 11.51 -15.06
CA PHE A 293 -13.47 10.33 -14.68
C PHE A 293 -14.98 10.54 -14.84
N LYS A 294 -15.68 9.48 -15.25
CA LYS A 294 -17.14 9.38 -15.30
C LYS A 294 -17.65 8.15 -14.57
N ASN A 295 -18.94 8.18 -14.22
CA ASN A 295 -19.66 7.05 -13.62
C ASN A 295 -18.94 6.48 -12.38
N GLY A 296 -18.56 7.37 -11.45
CA GLY A 296 -17.87 6.97 -10.21
C GLY A 296 -16.47 6.38 -10.42
N GLY A 297 -15.76 6.75 -11.49
CA GLY A 297 -14.40 6.28 -11.76
C GLY A 297 -14.30 5.11 -12.73
N THR A 298 -15.41 4.55 -13.20
CA THR A 298 -15.43 3.34 -14.05
C THR A 298 -15.13 3.60 -15.52
N THR A 299 -15.19 4.87 -15.97
CA THR A 299 -14.93 5.25 -17.36
C THR A 299 -14.16 6.57 -17.42
N VAL A 300 -13.46 6.80 -18.53
CA VAL A 300 -12.68 8.01 -18.79
C VAL A 300 -13.28 8.77 -19.97
N GLN A 301 -13.50 10.06 -19.79
CA GLN A 301 -13.72 11.01 -20.89
C GLN A 301 -12.42 11.76 -21.19
N THR A 302 -12.07 11.83 -22.47
CA THR A 302 -10.92 12.59 -22.96
C THR A 302 -11.11 12.96 -24.44
N ASP A 303 -10.63 14.14 -24.82
CA ASP A 303 -10.47 14.61 -26.20
C ASP A 303 -9.03 14.42 -26.72
N VAL A 304 -8.14 13.86 -25.88
CA VAL A 304 -6.72 13.67 -26.17
C VAL A 304 -6.46 12.18 -26.40
N GLU A 305 -6.03 11.81 -27.61
CA GLU A 305 -5.82 10.40 -27.98
C GLU A 305 -4.81 9.69 -27.05
N PHE A 306 -3.81 10.42 -26.56
CA PHE A 306 -2.84 9.90 -25.60
C PHE A 306 -3.52 9.23 -24.40
N TRP A 307 -4.67 9.74 -23.91
CA TRP A 307 -5.34 9.23 -22.72
C TRP A 307 -6.51 8.27 -22.95
N LYS A 308 -6.81 7.93 -24.20
CA LYS A 308 -7.94 7.05 -24.56
C LYS A 308 -7.81 5.65 -23.95
N ASP A 309 -8.86 5.14 -23.33
CA ASP A 309 -8.80 3.89 -22.55
C ASP A 309 -7.76 3.95 -21.42
N GLY A 310 -7.72 5.06 -20.67
CA GLY A 310 -6.74 5.32 -19.60
C GLY A 310 -6.79 4.35 -18.41
N LEU A 311 -7.86 3.58 -18.27
CA LEU A 311 -7.98 2.50 -17.28
C LEU A 311 -7.48 1.14 -17.81
N ASN A 312 -7.17 1.03 -19.10
CA ASN A 312 -6.73 -0.23 -19.71
C ASN A 312 -5.22 -0.42 -19.54
N ARG A 313 -4.83 -1.50 -18.85
CA ARG A 313 -3.43 -1.89 -18.61
C ARG A 313 -2.56 -1.95 -19.85
N THR A 314 -3.07 -2.52 -20.94
CA THR A 314 -2.31 -2.68 -22.19
C THR A 314 -2.02 -1.32 -22.80
N MET A 315 -3.00 -0.42 -22.81
CA MET A 315 -2.84 0.93 -23.32
C MET A 315 -1.89 1.77 -22.45
N ASN A 316 -1.93 1.59 -21.13
CA ASN A 316 -0.99 2.24 -20.19
C ASN A 316 0.45 1.76 -20.39
N SER A 317 0.65 0.48 -20.71
CA SER A 317 1.97 -0.05 -21.09
C SER A 317 2.49 0.59 -22.39
N VAL A 318 1.61 0.86 -23.36
CA VAL A 318 1.96 1.59 -24.59
C VAL A 318 2.33 3.05 -24.29
N ARG A 319 1.60 3.75 -23.41
CA ARG A 319 1.90 5.13 -23.00
C ARG A 319 3.30 5.27 -22.39
N SER A 320 3.68 4.32 -21.55
CA SER A 320 5.00 4.32 -20.90
C SER A 320 6.12 4.24 -21.95
N ARG A 321 5.94 3.42 -22.99
CA ARG A 321 6.86 3.36 -24.13
C ARG A 321 6.86 4.66 -24.95
N MET A 322 5.69 5.25 -25.21
CA MET A 322 5.58 6.52 -25.92
C MET A 322 6.35 7.64 -25.22
N LEU A 323 6.35 7.69 -23.89
CA LEU A 323 7.12 8.67 -23.13
C LEU A 323 8.63 8.52 -23.37
N ILE A 324 9.15 7.28 -23.30
CA ILE A 324 10.56 6.99 -23.57
C ILE A 324 10.95 7.34 -25.01
N GLU A 325 10.14 6.92 -25.99
CA GLU A 325 10.36 7.23 -27.40
C GLU A 325 10.31 8.73 -27.68
N TYR A 326 9.40 9.45 -27.02
CA TYR A 326 9.32 10.91 -27.11
C TYR A 326 10.61 11.55 -26.59
N TYR A 327 11.10 11.13 -25.42
CA TYR A 327 12.35 11.62 -24.85
C TYR A 327 13.52 11.44 -25.83
N ASP A 328 13.67 10.22 -26.36
CA ASP A 328 14.77 9.89 -27.28
C ASP A 328 14.69 10.65 -28.60
N LYS A 329 13.48 10.90 -29.10
CA LYS A 329 13.27 11.67 -30.33
C LYS A 329 13.66 13.14 -30.18
N TYR A 330 13.43 13.74 -29.01
CA TYR A 330 13.59 15.19 -28.83
C TYR A 330 14.82 15.60 -28.03
N ARG A 331 15.54 14.66 -27.40
CA ARG A 331 16.74 14.97 -26.61
C ARG A 331 17.79 15.79 -27.38
N ASN A 332 17.99 15.50 -28.67
CA ASN A 332 19.02 16.15 -29.51
C ASN A 332 18.75 17.63 -29.81
N LYS A 333 17.53 18.12 -29.55
CA LYS A 333 17.18 19.53 -29.78
C LYS A 333 17.54 20.45 -28.62
N SER A 334 18.12 19.91 -27.55
CA SER A 334 18.41 20.63 -26.30
C SER A 334 19.62 19.99 -25.60
N ASN A 335 20.01 20.49 -24.43
CA ASN A 335 21.12 19.93 -23.64
C ASN A 335 20.75 18.62 -22.91
N MET A 336 19.78 17.86 -23.42
CA MET A 336 19.35 16.59 -22.82
C MET A 336 20.32 15.46 -23.18
N LYS A 337 20.50 14.53 -22.25
CA LYS A 337 21.38 13.37 -22.42
C LYS A 337 20.59 12.15 -22.91
N ALA A 338 21.28 11.21 -23.55
CA ALA A 338 20.68 9.91 -23.87
C ALA A 338 20.38 9.13 -22.59
N LEU A 339 19.28 8.38 -22.61
CA LEU A 339 19.02 7.37 -21.58
C LEU A 339 20.07 6.26 -21.71
N PRO A 340 20.60 5.73 -20.60
CA PRO A 340 21.48 4.57 -20.67
C PRO A 340 20.72 3.36 -21.21
N SER A 341 21.43 2.50 -21.96
CA SER A 341 20.82 1.27 -22.45
C SER A 341 20.54 0.31 -21.28
N VAL A 342 19.58 -0.58 -21.49
CA VAL A 342 19.25 -1.61 -20.51
C VAL A 342 20.47 -2.50 -20.22
N GLU A 343 21.29 -2.80 -21.24
CA GLU A 343 22.53 -3.56 -21.13
C GLU A 343 23.58 -2.82 -20.29
N SER A 344 23.72 -1.51 -20.48
CA SER A 344 24.64 -0.67 -19.67
C SER A 344 24.22 -0.66 -18.20
N LEU A 345 22.93 -0.44 -17.93
CA LEU A 345 22.40 -0.47 -16.57
C LEU A 345 22.54 -1.86 -15.94
N ARG A 346 22.40 -2.94 -16.72
CA ARG A 346 22.61 -4.31 -16.24
C ARG A 346 24.07 -4.59 -15.91
N ALA A 347 25.00 -4.08 -16.70
CA ALA A 347 26.44 -4.30 -16.50
C ALA A 347 26.99 -3.52 -15.30
N GLU A 348 26.43 -2.34 -15.01
CA GLU A 348 26.91 -1.47 -13.93
C GLU A 348 26.29 -1.80 -12.55
N ASN A 349 25.10 -2.40 -12.54
CA ASN A 349 24.42 -2.76 -11.29
C ASN A 349 24.85 -4.13 -10.76
N PRO A 350 24.83 -4.35 -9.43
CA PRO A 350 25.08 -5.65 -8.84
C PRO A 350 24.21 -6.75 -9.47
N PRO A 351 24.76 -7.96 -9.71
CA PRO A 351 23.99 -9.12 -10.12
C PRO A 351 22.88 -9.36 -9.10
N ARG A 352 21.71 -9.82 -9.56
CA ARG A 352 20.57 -10.14 -8.69
C ARG A 352 20.82 -11.39 -7.83
N SER A 353 21.89 -11.41 -7.05
CA SER A 353 22.32 -12.52 -6.19
C SER A 353 23.08 -12.05 -4.95
N LEU A 354 23.56 -10.81 -4.88
CA LEU A 354 24.55 -10.38 -3.89
C LEU A 354 23.97 -9.61 -2.68
N LEU A 355 22.65 -9.39 -2.60
CA LEU A 355 22.05 -8.45 -1.65
C LEU A 355 20.53 -8.67 -1.40
N ALA A 356 20.08 -9.77 -0.79
CA ALA A 356 18.64 -10.17 -0.82
C ALA A 356 18.01 -10.09 -2.24
N GLN A 357 18.86 -9.96 -3.25
CA GLN A 357 18.52 -9.76 -4.62
C GLN A 357 18.30 -11.15 -5.12
N VAL A 358 17.08 -11.58 -4.95
CA VAL A 358 16.57 -12.67 -5.73
C VAL A 358 15.21 -12.22 -6.21
N CYS A 359 15.06 -12.17 -7.52
CA CYS A 359 13.78 -11.83 -8.11
C CYS A 359 12.79 -12.98 -7.86
N GLN A 360 11.75 -12.72 -7.05
CA GLN A 360 10.63 -13.65 -6.83
C GLN A 360 9.90 -14.03 -8.12
N HIS A 361 10.05 -13.24 -9.18
CA HIS A 361 9.37 -13.41 -10.47
C HIS A 361 10.30 -13.74 -11.64
N CYS A 362 11.52 -14.20 -11.37
CA CYS A 362 12.42 -14.60 -12.45
C CYS A 362 11.91 -15.88 -13.15
N THR A 363 11.23 -15.73 -14.28
CA THR A 363 10.83 -16.83 -15.19
C THR A 363 11.75 -16.95 -16.41
N SER A 364 12.74 -16.06 -16.50
CA SER A 364 13.69 -15.97 -17.62
C SER A 364 14.82 -16.98 -17.47
N ALA A 365 15.26 -17.58 -18.58
CA ALA A 365 16.47 -18.41 -18.64
C ALA A 365 17.78 -17.59 -18.65
N ASP A 366 17.72 -16.30 -18.33
CA ASP A 366 18.85 -15.38 -18.33
C ASP A 366 19.81 -15.72 -17.16
N PRO A 367 21.12 -15.91 -17.44
CA PRO A 367 22.10 -16.34 -16.43
C PRO A 367 22.34 -15.33 -15.29
N PHE A 368 21.86 -14.08 -15.42
CA PHE A 368 21.94 -13.05 -14.38
C PHE A 368 20.65 -12.90 -13.58
N CYS A 369 19.63 -13.71 -13.91
CA CYS A 369 18.34 -13.77 -13.24
C CYS A 369 18.29 -15.05 -12.41
N VAL A 370 18.70 -14.95 -11.15
CA VAL A 370 18.74 -16.09 -10.22
C VAL A 370 17.41 -16.14 -9.46
N ALA A 371 16.74 -17.30 -9.47
CA ALA A 371 15.53 -17.56 -8.69
C ALA A 371 15.84 -17.82 -7.22
N LYS A 372 14.88 -17.59 -6.32
CA LYS A 372 15.14 -17.63 -4.86
C LYS A 372 15.53 -19.03 -4.49
N PRO A 373 16.65 -19.24 -3.78
CA PRO A 373 16.93 -20.53 -3.17
C PRO A 373 15.69 -20.92 -2.34
N PRO A 374 15.15 -22.14 -2.51
CA PRO A 374 13.94 -22.57 -1.81
C PRO A 374 14.15 -22.67 -0.29
N ASP A 375 15.41 -22.81 0.14
CA ASP A 375 15.82 -22.73 1.53
C ASP A 375 16.16 -21.27 1.89
N LYS A 376 15.41 -20.68 2.82
CA LYS A 376 15.30 -19.23 3.10
C LYS A 376 16.55 -18.60 3.72
N THR A 377 17.73 -19.21 3.59
CA THR A 377 18.95 -18.83 4.28
C THR A 377 19.86 -17.93 3.42
N ILE A 378 19.40 -16.70 3.13
CA ILE A 378 20.35 -15.64 2.77
C ILE A 378 21.00 -15.18 4.09
N VAL A 379 22.17 -15.73 4.40
CA VAL A 379 22.97 -15.31 5.56
C VAL A 379 23.62 -13.97 5.22
N PHE A 380 23.05 -12.88 5.73
CA PHE A 380 23.70 -11.58 5.68
C PHE A 380 24.92 -11.59 6.62
N PRO A 381 26.07 -11.04 6.18
CA PRO A 381 27.22 -10.90 7.06
C PRO A 381 26.86 -10.02 8.25
N VAL A 382 27.24 -10.47 9.45
CA VAL A 382 27.05 -9.71 10.69
C VAL A 382 27.85 -8.41 10.57
N LEU A 383 27.13 -7.30 10.45
CA LEU A 383 27.71 -5.97 10.47
C LEU A 383 28.00 -5.58 11.91
N SER A 384 29.28 -5.56 12.29
CA SER A 384 29.72 -5.02 13.58
C SER A 384 29.34 -3.55 13.67
N SER A 385 28.43 -3.21 14.59
CA SER A 385 28.10 -1.82 14.92
C SER A 385 29.32 -1.19 15.61
N SER A 386 30.13 -0.48 14.83
CA SER A 386 30.97 0.56 15.41
C SER A 386 30.03 1.69 15.83
N ALA A 387 29.50 1.61 17.05
CA ALA A 387 28.81 2.70 17.71
C ALA A 387 29.69 3.96 17.60
N GLN A 388 29.16 5.02 16.97
CA GLN A 388 29.77 6.34 17.16
C GLN A 388 29.58 6.73 18.63
N PRO A 389 30.61 7.29 19.29
CA PRO A 389 30.52 7.66 20.69
C PRO A 389 29.48 8.75 20.91
N ALA A 390 28.74 8.63 22.02
CA ALA A 390 27.79 9.61 22.50
C ALA A 390 28.41 11.01 22.54
N SER A 391 27.77 11.95 21.83
CA SER A 391 28.10 13.37 21.93
C SER A 391 27.57 13.93 23.25
N THR A 392 28.49 14.25 24.14
CA THR A 392 28.34 15.00 25.40
C THR A 392 27.46 16.26 25.28
N GLN A 393 26.40 16.34 26.08
CA GLN A 393 25.71 17.61 26.39
C GLN A 393 26.53 18.45 27.39
N PRO A 394 26.67 19.77 27.20
CA PRO A 394 27.07 20.69 28.27
C PRO A 394 25.87 21.05 29.18
N PRO A 395 26.12 21.47 30.44
CA PRO A 395 25.13 21.46 31.51
C PRO A 395 24.16 22.64 31.51
N ALA A 396 22.98 22.39 32.06
CA ALA A 396 21.86 23.32 32.24
C ALA A 396 22.08 24.33 33.38
N THR A 397 21.62 25.59 33.19
CA THR A 397 21.00 26.49 34.22
C THR A 397 20.62 27.86 33.59
N PRO A 398 19.79 28.72 34.22
CA PRO A 398 18.47 28.52 34.85
C PRO A 398 17.35 29.43 34.24
N THR A 399 16.12 29.15 34.63
CA THR A 399 14.87 29.91 34.48
C THR A 399 14.94 31.39 34.91
N PRO A 400 14.08 32.26 34.34
CA PRO A 400 13.41 33.27 35.16
C PRO A 400 11.88 33.26 35.02
N THR A 401 11.25 33.09 36.18
CA THR A 401 10.09 33.76 36.81
C THR A 401 8.93 34.32 35.96
N GLN A 402 7.74 33.96 36.44
CA GLN A 402 6.39 34.39 36.05
C GLN A 402 6.15 35.90 35.94
N LEU A 403 5.13 36.28 35.16
CA LEU A 403 4.17 37.32 35.58
C LEU A 403 2.71 36.99 35.18
N SER A 404 1.88 37.12 36.21
CA SER A 404 0.43 37.05 36.39
C SER A 404 -0.54 37.46 35.26
N SER A 405 -1.66 36.72 35.21
CA SER A 405 -2.98 37.06 34.66
C SER A 405 -3.76 38.10 35.49
N PRO A 406 -4.77 38.77 34.88
CA PRO A 406 -6.05 39.02 35.55
C PRO A 406 -7.28 38.66 34.69
N PRO A 407 -8.50 38.63 35.29
CA PRO A 407 -9.58 37.72 34.92
C PRO A 407 -10.75 38.42 34.18
N SER A 408 -11.62 37.64 33.53
CA SER A 408 -13.03 37.45 33.95
C SER A 408 -13.92 36.83 32.85
N SER A 409 -14.93 36.14 33.39
CA SER A 409 -16.03 35.34 32.86
C SER A 409 -16.95 35.94 31.78
N SER A 410 -17.59 35.06 31.00
CA SER A 410 -19.06 35.03 30.87
C SER A 410 -19.56 33.66 30.40
N SER A 411 -20.29 32.94 31.27
CA SER A 411 -21.06 31.74 30.96
C SER A 411 -22.42 32.10 30.35
N LEU A 412 -22.82 31.41 29.28
CA LEU A 412 -24.18 31.51 28.72
C LEU A 412 -25.22 30.95 29.71
N GLY A 413 -26.26 31.75 29.97
CA GLY A 413 -27.33 31.41 30.92
C GLY A 413 -28.32 30.36 30.39
N THR A 414 -28.89 29.63 31.34
CA THR A 414 -29.84 28.49 31.21
C THR A 414 -31.07 28.76 30.34
N GLY A 415 -31.37 30.01 29.96
CA GLY A 415 -32.46 30.36 29.03
C GLY A 415 -32.17 30.07 27.54
N ALA A 416 -30.90 30.00 27.13
CA ALA A 416 -30.53 29.77 25.73
C ALA A 416 -30.63 28.28 25.31
N ILE A 417 -30.55 27.36 26.28
CA ILE A 417 -30.61 25.91 26.03
C ILE A 417 -32.07 25.46 25.77
N VAL A 418 -33.05 26.11 26.39
CA VAL A 418 -34.47 25.76 26.22
C VAL A 418 -35.01 26.17 24.83
N GLY A 419 -34.50 27.26 24.24
CA GLY A 419 -34.91 27.71 22.91
C GLY A 419 -34.47 26.78 21.76
N ILE A 420 -33.28 26.17 21.89
CA ILE A 420 -32.71 25.29 20.85
C ILE A 420 -33.43 23.93 20.82
N VAL A 421 -33.85 23.42 21.98
CA VAL A 421 -34.55 22.13 22.08
C VAL A 421 -36.00 22.23 21.55
N VAL A 422 -36.69 23.34 21.79
CA VAL A 422 -38.06 23.56 21.28
C VAL A 422 -38.07 23.72 19.75
N GLY A 423 -37.05 24.37 19.18
CA GLY A 423 -36.88 24.50 17.73
C GLY A 423 -36.64 23.16 17.02
N ALA A 424 -35.83 22.28 17.60
CA ALA A 424 -35.50 20.98 17.00
C ALA A 424 -36.70 20.01 16.98
N VAL A 425 -37.53 20.02 18.03
CA VAL A 425 -38.73 19.16 18.12
C VAL A 425 -39.80 19.59 17.11
N ALA A 426 -39.95 20.90 16.85
CA ALA A 426 -40.88 21.41 15.85
C ALA A 426 -40.49 20.99 14.41
N VAL A 427 -39.20 21.00 14.09
CA VAL A 427 -38.69 20.59 12.76
C VAL A 427 -38.89 19.09 12.52
N ILE A 428 -38.67 18.25 13.54
CA ILE A 428 -38.91 16.80 13.46
C ILE A 428 -40.41 16.49 13.28
N GLY A 429 -41.29 17.25 13.94
CA GLY A 429 -42.74 17.13 13.78
C GLY A 429 -43.22 17.44 12.35
N VAL A 430 -42.64 18.46 11.71
CA VAL A 430 -42.97 18.84 10.33
C VAL A 430 -42.48 17.79 9.32
N ILE A 431 -41.30 17.23 9.53
CA ILE A 431 -40.74 16.15 8.69
C ILE A 431 -41.58 14.87 8.83
N GLY A 432 -42.00 14.51 10.05
CA GLY A 432 -42.89 13.36 10.30
C GLY A 432 -44.25 13.50 9.60
N LEU A 433 -44.83 14.70 9.61
CA LEU A 433 -46.09 14.99 8.90
C LEU A 433 -45.95 14.90 7.38
N PHE A 434 -44.78 15.25 6.83
CA PHE A 434 -44.49 15.17 5.39
C PHE A 434 -44.33 13.71 4.92
N VAL A 435 -43.70 12.85 5.73
CA VAL A 435 -43.52 11.41 5.43
C VAL A 435 -44.85 10.65 5.52
N VAL A 436 -45.68 10.94 6.52
CA VAL A 436 -47.01 10.30 6.66
C VAL A 436 -47.97 10.73 5.53
N ARG A 437 -47.89 11.98 5.05
CA ARG A 437 -48.66 12.44 3.90
C ARG A 437 -48.20 11.80 2.57
N ARG A 438 -46.90 11.49 2.42
CA ARG A 438 -46.36 10.84 1.22
C ARG A 438 -46.72 9.35 1.15
N ASN A 439 -46.75 8.64 2.29
CA ASN A 439 -47.10 7.21 2.33
C ASN A 439 -48.61 6.92 2.21
N ARG A 440 -49.48 7.94 2.25
CA ARG A 440 -50.92 7.78 1.99
C ARG A 440 -51.32 7.93 0.51
N ARG A 441 -50.35 8.06 -0.41
CA ARG A 441 -50.58 8.20 -1.86
C ARG A 441 -49.81 7.18 -2.71
N ALA A 442 -49.78 5.92 -2.30
CA ALA A 442 -49.38 4.81 -3.17
C ALA A 442 -50.63 3.98 -3.55
N PRO A 443 -50.92 3.73 -4.84
CA PRO A 443 -52.07 2.93 -5.24
C PRO A 443 -51.82 1.44 -4.97
N ALA A 444 -52.85 0.75 -4.48
CA ALA A 444 -52.86 -0.69 -4.26
C ALA A 444 -52.99 -1.46 -5.58
N TYR A 445 -52.06 -2.37 -5.86
CA TYR A 445 -52.15 -3.32 -6.98
C TYR A 445 -52.61 -4.69 -6.47
N LYS A 446 -53.75 -5.16 -6.96
CA LYS A 446 -54.35 -6.47 -6.66
C LYS A 446 -53.78 -7.55 -7.59
N GLY A 447 -53.60 -8.75 -7.06
CA GLY A 447 -53.17 -9.93 -7.83
C GLY A 447 -54.25 -10.48 -8.77
N GLY A 448 -53.77 -11.18 -9.80
CA GLY A 448 -54.55 -12.02 -10.71
C GLY A 448 -53.58 -12.72 -11.68
N GLY A 449 -53.63 -14.05 -11.71
CA GLY A 449 -52.70 -14.89 -12.48
C GLY A 449 -52.93 -14.87 -14.00
N GLY A 450 -51.88 -15.27 -14.72
CA GLY A 450 -51.87 -15.51 -16.15
C GLY A 450 -50.45 -15.83 -16.63
N ASP A 451 -50.21 -17.10 -16.97
CA ASP A 451 -49.07 -17.55 -17.77
C ASP A 451 -49.06 -16.83 -19.12
N MET A 452 -47.89 -16.36 -19.61
CA MET A 452 -47.33 -16.69 -20.94
C MET A 452 -46.06 -15.86 -21.23
N SER A 453 -44.92 -16.57 -21.29
CA SER A 453 -43.76 -16.34 -22.17
C SER A 453 -43.15 -14.93 -22.33
N ALA A 454 -42.00 -14.73 -21.67
CA ALA A 454 -40.90 -13.93 -22.22
C ALA A 454 -39.57 -14.67 -21.98
N TYR A 455 -39.19 -15.49 -22.96
CA TYR A 455 -37.87 -16.12 -23.04
C TYR A 455 -36.85 -15.15 -23.66
N THR A 456 -35.60 -15.32 -23.23
CA THR A 456 -34.34 -14.83 -23.82
C THR A 456 -33.99 -13.34 -23.67
N ASN A 457 -33.11 -13.03 -22.69
CA ASN A 457 -31.85 -12.28 -22.89
C ASN A 457 -31.04 -12.03 -21.58
N GLU A 458 -31.64 -12.17 -20.39
CA GLU A 458 -30.91 -11.98 -19.12
C GLU A 458 -29.99 -13.15 -18.75
N THR A 459 -30.37 -14.39 -19.08
CA THR A 459 -29.61 -15.59 -18.69
C THR A 459 -28.26 -15.68 -19.40
N THR A 460 -28.18 -15.24 -20.66
CA THR A 460 -26.95 -15.31 -21.47
C THR A 460 -25.91 -14.28 -21.03
N LEU A 461 -26.34 -13.06 -20.68
CA LEU A 461 -25.44 -12.01 -20.19
C LEU A 461 -24.90 -12.34 -18.79
N GLY A 462 -25.74 -12.89 -17.91
CA GLY A 462 -25.31 -13.38 -16.59
C GLY A 462 -24.33 -14.57 -16.68
N THR A 463 -24.57 -15.48 -17.63
CA THR A 463 -23.68 -16.63 -17.88
C THR A 463 -22.34 -16.18 -18.49
N MET A 464 -22.35 -15.19 -19.41
CA MET A 464 -21.12 -14.61 -19.97
C MET A 464 -20.29 -13.87 -18.91
N ARG A 465 -20.91 -13.09 -18.01
CA ARG A 465 -20.18 -12.38 -16.94
C ARG A 465 -19.55 -13.31 -15.92
N SER A 466 -20.27 -14.36 -15.51
CA SER A 466 -19.69 -15.42 -14.66
C SER A 466 -18.58 -16.20 -15.35
N ALA A 467 -18.64 -16.38 -16.68
CA ALA A 467 -17.56 -17.00 -17.42
C ALA A 467 -16.28 -16.14 -17.40
N VAL A 468 -16.39 -14.81 -17.55
CA VAL A 468 -15.26 -13.87 -17.46
C VAL A 468 -14.63 -13.88 -16.06
N ALA A 469 -15.42 -13.85 -15.00
CA ALA A 469 -14.88 -13.88 -13.62
C ALA A 469 -14.18 -15.20 -13.27
N LEU A 470 -14.58 -16.32 -13.88
CA LEU A 470 -13.93 -17.62 -13.70
C LEU A 470 -12.72 -17.81 -14.62
N GLU A 471 -12.62 -17.05 -15.72
CA GLU A 471 -11.49 -17.10 -16.65
C GLU A 471 -10.18 -16.72 -15.95
N GLU A 472 -10.22 -15.73 -15.05
CA GLU A 472 -9.09 -15.32 -14.21
C GLU A 472 -8.65 -16.41 -13.22
N LEU A 473 -9.55 -17.34 -12.86
CA LEU A 473 -9.26 -18.45 -11.95
C LEU A 473 -8.79 -19.72 -12.69
N VAL A 474 -8.78 -19.75 -14.02
CA VAL A 474 -8.43 -20.96 -14.80
C VAL A 474 -7.04 -21.48 -14.44
N ILE A 475 -6.09 -20.58 -14.20
CA ILE A 475 -4.72 -20.94 -13.80
C ILE A 475 -4.65 -21.59 -12.40
N LEU A 476 -5.67 -21.36 -11.56
CA LEU A 476 -5.79 -21.91 -10.20
C LEU A 476 -6.66 -23.17 -10.16
N ARG A 477 -7.18 -23.62 -11.30
CA ARG A 477 -8.19 -24.68 -11.34
C ARG A 477 -7.58 -26.02 -10.96
N LEU A 478 -8.11 -26.62 -9.91
CA LEU A 478 -7.72 -27.95 -9.45
C LEU A 478 -8.62 -29.04 -10.05
N ASN A 479 -8.03 -30.21 -10.31
CA ASN A 479 -8.79 -31.38 -10.77
C ASN A 479 -9.71 -31.90 -9.67
N GLU A 480 -11.02 -31.73 -9.85
CA GLU A 480 -12.07 -32.14 -8.92
C GLU A 480 -12.06 -33.65 -8.62
N SER A 481 -11.61 -34.51 -9.55
CA SER A 481 -11.56 -35.95 -9.31
C SER A 481 -10.55 -36.35 -8.20
N LYS A 482 -9.64 -35.44 -7.85
CA LYS A 482 -8.66 -35.61 -6.76
C LYS A 482 -9.14 -35.05 -5.42
N MET A 483 -10.34 -34.45 -5.38
CA MET A 483 -10.90 -33.84 -4.19
C MET A 483 -11.87 -34.79 -3.49
N GLN A 484 -11.71 -34.94 -2.18
CA GLN A 484 -12.62 -35.71 -1.33
C GLN A 484 -13.06 -34.84 -0.17
N LEU A 485 -14.33 -34.46 -0.14
CA LEU A 485 -14.92 -33.71 0.99
C LEU A 485 -15.42 -34.71 2.04
N GLU A 486 -15.18 -34.41 3.31
CA GLU A 486 -15.50 -35.32 4.41
C GLU A 486 -16.61 -34.74 5.31
N TYR A 487 -16.30 -33.70 6.09
CA TYR A 487 -17.24 -33.09 7.04
C TYR A 487 -17.11 -31.56 7.09
N VAL A 488 -18.14 -30.88 7.58
CA VAL A 488 -18.15 -29.42 7.71
C VAL A 488 -17.33 -28.98 8.93
N LEU A 489 -16.37 -28.09 8.72
CA LEU A 489 -15.59 -27.42 9.77
C LEU A 489 -16.34 -26.22 10.36
N GLY A 490 -17.07 -25.48 9.52
CA GLY A 490 -17.87 -24.34 9.96
C GLY A 490 -18.85 -23.87 8.88
N SER A 491 -19.96 -23.29 9.31
CA SER A 491 -20.99 -22.73 8.43
C SER A 491 -21.15 -21.23 8.67
N GLY A 492 -20.89 -20.44 7.65
CA GLY A 492 -21.12 -18.99 7.64
C GLY A 492 -22.51 -18.62 7.10
N SER A 493 -22.75 -17.32 6.92
CA SER A 493 -24.02 -16.82 6.37
C SER A 493 -24.21 -17.07 4.87
N PHE A 494 -23.11 -17.32 4.15
CA PHE A 494 -23.08 -17.43 2.68
C PHE A 494 -22.28 -18.64 2.16
N ALA A 495 -21.48 -19.30 3.00
CA ALA A 495 -20.60 -20.39 2.61
C ALA A 495 -20.40 -21.38 3.77
N ASP A 496 -20.15 -22.63 3.43
CA ASP A 496 -19.66 -23.65 4.35
C ASP A 496 -18.18 -23.91 4.08
N VAL A 497 -17.42 -24.13 5.15
CA VAL A 497 -16.04 -24.59 5.07
C VAL A 497 -16.02 -26.06 5.42
N TRP A 498 -15.55 -26.89 4.49
CA TRP A 498 -15.45 -28.33 4.61
C TRP A 498 -14.01 -28.75 4.88
N PHE A 499 -13.83 -29.75 5.72
CA PHE A 499 -12.62 -30.55 5.74
C PHE A 499 -12.64 -31.54 4.58
N GLY A 500 -11.48 -31.78 3.99
CA GLY A 500 -11.31 -32.81 2.98
C GLY A 500 -9.86 -33.05 2.64
N THR A 501 -9.63 -33.83 1.60
CA THR A 501 -8.31 -34.07 1.03
C THR A 501 -8.25 -33.67 -0.44
N TYR A 502 -7.08 -33.19 -0.86
CA TYR A 502 -6.73 -32.96 -2.25
C TYR A 502 -5.41 -33.66 -2.56
N ASP A 503 -5.43 -34.64 -3.46
CA ASP A 503 -4.25 -35.47 -3.78
C ASP A 503 -3.62 -36.13 -2.53
N GLY A 504 -4.48 -36.53 -1.58
CA GLY A 504 -4.08 -37.13 -0.30
C GLY A 504 -3.63 -36.13 0.77
N GLN A 505 -3.56 -34.83 0.46
CA GLN A 505 -3.17 -33.80 1.43
C GLN A 505 -4.40 -33.16 2.10
N PRO A 506 -4.42 -32.96 3.43
CA PRO A 506 -5.51 -32.28 4.12
C PRO A 506 -5.71 -30.84 3.65
N VAL A 507 -6.96 -30.46 3.37
CA VAL A 507 -7.35 -29.12 2.90
C VAL A 507 -8.65 -28.66 3.55
N ALA A 508 -8.83 -27.34 3.60
CA ALA A 508 -10.11 -26.71 3.90
C ALA A 508 -10.75 -26.21 2.60
N VAL A 509 -12.04 -26.47 2.39
CA VAL A 509 -12.75 -26.13 1.16
C VAL A 509 -13.94 -25.22 1.48
N LYS A 510 -13.81 -23.93 1.16
CA LYS A 510 -14.86 -22.92 1.33
C LYS A 510 -15.78 -22.94 0.12
N LYS A 511 -17.03 -23.33 0.30
CA LYS A 511 -18.03 -23.54 -0.75
C LYS A 511 -19.27 -22.68 -0.49
N LEU A 512 -19.73 -21.96 -1.51
CA LEU A 512 -20.92 -21.12 -1.41
C LEU A 512 -22.18 -21.97 -1.16
N HIS A 513 -23.12 -21.42 -0.37
CA HIS A 513 -24.41 -22.05 -0.10
C HIS A 513 -25.25 -22.11 -1.37
N PRO A 514 -25.69 -23.30 -1.84
CA PRO A 514 -26.41 -23.45 -3.11
C PRO A 514 -27.65 -22.55 -3.25
N ASN A 515 -28.30 -22.23 -2.13
CA ASN A 515 -29.55 -21.47 -2.07
C ASN A 515 -29.36 -19.95 -1.90
N ARG A 516 -28.11 -19.47 -1.75
CA ARG A 516 -27.79 -18.03 -1.56
C ARG A 516 -26.83 -17.49 -2.61
N VAL A 517 -26.57 -18.25 -3.68
CA VAL A 517 -25.66 -17.85 -4.74
C VAL A 517 -26.35 -16.93 -5.75
N THR A 518 -25.88 -15.68 -5.83
CA THR A 518 -26.22 -14.74 -6.90
C THR A 518 -24.98 -14.40 -7.72
N LEU A 519 -25.14 -13.90 -8.95
CA LEU A 519 -24.00 -13.58 -9.82
C LEU A 519 -23.01 -12.59 -9.17
N PRO A 520 -23.43 -11.49 -8.52
CA PRO A 520 -22.50 -10.58 -7.85
C PRO A 520 -21.70 -11.25 -6.73
N TYR A 521 -22.30 -12.23 -6.03
CA TYR A 521 -21.59 -12.99 -5.00
C TYR A 521 -20.57 -13.97 -5.59
N ILE A 522 -20.88 -14.62 -6.72
CA ILE A 522 -19.91 -15.48 -7.42
C ILE A 522 -18.73 -14.63 -7.88
N GLU A 523 -18.99 -13.49 -8.52
CA GLU A 523 -17.95 -12.57 -9.01
C GLU A 523 -17.08 -12.05 -7.86
N SER A 524 -17.71 -11.65 -6.76
CA SER A 524 -16.97 -11.17 -5.59
C SER A 524 -16.16 -12.29 -4.91
N PHE A 525 -16.69 -13.51 -4.85
CA PHE A 525 -15.97 -14.65 -4.30
C PHE A 525 -14.82 -15.07 -5.21
N ALA A 526 -14.99 -14.99 -6.54
CA ALA A 526 -13.91 -15.22 -7.49
C ALA A 526 -12.77 -14.21 -7.31
N LYS A 527 -13.09 -12.92 -7.14
CA LYS A 527 -12.11 -11.88 -6.79
C LYS A 527 -11.41 -12.15 -5.45
N GLU A 528 -12.15 -12.61 -4.44
CA GLU A 528 -11.59 -13.00 -3.13
C GLU A 528 -10.59 -14.15 -3.27
N ILE A 529 -10.93 -15.19 -4.04
CA ILE A 529 -10.02 -16.30 -4.34
C ILE A 529 -8.78 -15.80 -5.07
N LYS A 530 -8.96 -14.93 -6.09
CA LYS A 530 -7.86 -14.40 -6.88
C LYS A 530 -6.90 -13.58 -6.01
N LEU A 531 -7.43 -12.66 -5.20
CA LEU A 531 -6.61 -11.88 -4.27
C LEU A 531 -5.86 -12.80 -3.29
N MET A 532 -6.55 -13.77 -2.70
CA MET A 532 -5.93 -14.71 -1.76
C MET A 532 -4.83 -15.56 -2.42
N SER A 533 -4.97 -15.88 -3.72
CA SER A 533 -3.96 -16.62 -4.47
C SER A 533 -2.68 -15.85 -4.74
N ASP A 534 -2.73 -14.52 -4.68
CA ASP A 534 -1.57 -13.65 -4.90
C ASP A 534 -0.72 -13.47 -3.63
N PHE A 535 -1.22 -13.95 -2.48
CA PHE A 535 -0.50 -13.89 -1.21
C PHE A 535 0.41 -15.11 -0.99
N ASP A 536 1.67 -14.83 -0.67
CA ASP A 536 2.66 -15.81 -0.20
C ASP A 536 3.26 -15.31 1.12
N SER A 537 2.64 -15.72 2.24
CA SER A 537 3.04 -15.31 3.59
C SER A 537 2.82 -16.43 4.59
N PRO A 538 3.75 -16.66 5.54
CA PRO A 538 3.54 -17.64 6.61
C PRO A 538 2.41 -17.23 7.58
N TYR A 539 1.94 -15.99 7.54
CA TYR A 539 0.91 -15.45 8.45
C TYR A 539 -0.48 -15.32 7.79
N ILE A 540 -0.60 -15.74 6.53
CA ILE A 540 -1.84 -15.73 5.76
C ILE A 540 -2.18 -17.17 5.37
N VAL A 541 -3.44 -17.57 5.51
CA VAL A 541 -3.89 -18.89 5.05
C VAL A 541 -3.70 -19.00 3.54
N ARG A 542 -2.92 -20.00 3.12
CA ARG A 542 -2.56 -20.20 1.73
C ARG A 542 -3.75 -20.71 0.91
N CYS A 543 -4.02 -20.06 -0.22
CA CYS A 543 -4.87 -20.62 -1.27
C CYS A 543 -4.11 -21.73 -2.01
N VAL A 544 -4.69 -22.93 -2.04
CA VAL A 544 -4.18 -24.07 -2.82
C VAL A 544 -4.67 -23.97 -4.26
N GLY A 545 -5.88 -23.46 -4.47
CA GLY A 545 -6.50 -23.27 -5.77
C GLY A 545 -8.02 -23.19 -5.66
N ALA A 546 -8.71 -23.44 -6.76
CA ALA A 546 -10.18 -23.40 -6.81
C ALA A 546 -10.76 -24.56 -7.63
N THR A 547 -12.00 -24.94 -7.31
CA THR A 547 -12.76 -25.95 -8.08
C THR A 547 -14.15 -25.45 -8.43
N TRP A 548 -14.65 -25.88 -9.58
CA TRP A 548 -16.03 -25.67 -10.01
C TRP A 548 -16.39 -26.59 -11.18
N THR A 549 -17.62 -27.09 -11.17
CA THR A 549 -18.28 -27.68 -12.35
C THR A 549 -19.14 -26.66 -13.08
N ARG A 550 -19.83 -25.81 -12.32
CA ARG A 550 -20.60 -24.65 -12.79
C ARG A 550 -20.24 -23.44 -11.93
N PRO A 551 -20.47 -22.20 -12.39
CA PRO A 551 -20.14 -21.00 -11.62
C PRO A 551 -20.66 -20.98 -10.19
N ARG A 552 -21.87 -21.50 -9.97
CA ARG A 552 -22.49 -21.59 -8.64
C ARG A 552 -21.84 -22.61 -7.70
N ASP A 553 -21.07 -23.54 -8.26
CA ASP A 553 -20.39 -24.61 -7.53
C ASP A 553 -18.94 -24.18 -7.18
N LEU A 554 -18.59 -22.91 -7.39
CA LEU A 554 -17.26 -22.35 -7.09
C LEU A 554 -16.89 -22.58 -5.62
N ALA A 555 -15.70 -23.16 -5.43
CA ALA A 555 -15.12 -23.42 -4.13
C ALA A 555 -13.65 -22.98 -4.11
N CYS A 556 -13.26 -22.36 -3.00
CA CYS A 556 -11.86 -22.06 -2.69
C CYS A 556 -11.25 -23.23 -1.91
N VAL A 557 -10.10 -23.72 -2.36
CA VAL A 557 -9.32 -24.76 -1.66
C VAL A 557 -8.16 -24.07 -0.96
N MET A 558 -8.06 -24.28 0.34
CA MET A 558 -7.10 -23.63 1.23
C MET A 558 -6.33 -24.69 2.01
N GLU A 559 -5.17 -24.30 2.54
CA GLU A 559 -4.51 -25.17 3.51
C GLU A 559 -5.40 -25.39 4.75
N TYR A 560 -5.35 -26.60 5.30
CA TYR A 560 -6.04 -26.92 6.53
C TYR A 560 -5.26 -26.41 7.75
N MET A 561 -5.97 -25.89 8.76
CA MET A 561 -5.43 -25.43 10.05
C MET A 561 -6.07 -26.26 11.16
N ASP A 562 -5.26 -27.00 11.93
CA ASP A 562 -5.74 -28.11 12.78
C ASP A 562 -6.34 -27.70 14.14
N SER A 563 -6.17 -26.45 14.57
CA SER A 563 -6.51 -25.98 15.92
C SER A 563 -7.65 -24.96 15.96
N ALA A 564 -8.53 -24.97 14.95
CA ALA A 564 -9.68 -24.08 14.81
C ALA A 564 -9.30 -22.58 14.80
N ASP A 565 -10.25 -21.70 15.11
CA ASP A 565 -10.03 -20.25 15.19
C ASP A 565 -9.68 -19.78 16.61
N LEU A 566 -9.11 -18.58 16.72
CA LEU A 566 -8.68 -17.97 17.98
C LEU A 566 -9.86 -17.79 18.96
N ARG A 567 -11.08 -17.51 18.48
CA ARG A 567 -12.25 -17.39 19.37
C ARG A 567 -12.54 -18.72 20.05
N THR A 568 -12.51 -19.80 19.29
CA THR A 568 -12.67 -21.16 19.81
C THR A 568 -11.57 -21.52 20.81
N LEU A 569 -10.31 -21.12 20.57
CA LEU A 569 -9.21 -21.31 21.52
C LEU A 569 -9.46 -20.57 22.85
N LEU A 570 -9.89 -19.30 22.77
CA LEU A 570 -10.17 -18.47 23.95
C LEU A 570 -11.40 -18.96 24.75
N GLU A 571 -12.36 -19.62 24.10
CA GLU A 571 -13.51 -20.23 24.79
C GLU A 571 -13.14 -21.51 25.55
N LYS A 572 -12.10 -22.22 25.09
CA LYS A 572 -11.62 -23.47 25.71
C LYS A 572 -10.57 -23.25 26.80
N THR A 573 -10.07 -22.03 26.94
CA THR A 573 -9.01 -21.65 27.88
C THR A 573 -9.48 -20.51 28.78
N THR A 574 -8.87 -20.38 29.95
CA THR A 574 -8.99 -19.19 30.80
C THR A 574 -7.72 -18.32 30.72
N PRO A 575 -7.78 -17.03 31.11
CA PRO A 575 -6.60 -16.17 31.14
C PRO A 575 -5.40 -16.74 31.91
N GLU A 576 -5.65 -17.58 32.92
CA GLU A 576 -4.63 -18.25 33.73
C GLU A 576 -4.02 -19.47 33.02
N THR A 577 -4.80 -20.19 32.21
CA THR A 577 -4.34 -21.40 31.50
C THR A 577 -3.61 -21.09 30.19
N LEU A 578 -3.81 -19.91 29.61
CA LEU A 578 -3.10 -19.42 28.43
C LEU A 578 -2.17 -18.27 28.85
N PRO A 579 -0.91 -18.55 29.20
CA PRO A 579 0.01 -17.56 29.74
C PRO A 579 0.38 -16.49 28.70
N TRP A 580 0.83 -15.34 29.21
CA TRP A 580 1.17 -14.18 28.36
C TRP A 580 2.24 -14.46 27.32
N VAL A 581 3.17 -15.39 27.58
CA VAL A 581 4.19 -15.81 26.61
C VAL A 581 3.57 -16.42 25.35
N ASP A 582 2.54 -17.26 25.50
CA ASP A 582 1.86 -17.89 24.37
C ASP A 582 0.98 -16.86 23.65
N LYS A 583 0.27 -16.01 24.41
CA LYS A 583 -0.50 -14.88 23.86
C LYS A 583 0.39 -13.95 23.05
N LEU A 584 1.62 -13.71 23.48
CA LEU A 584 2.59 -12.86 22.80
C LEU A 584 3.02 -13.44 21.44
N SER A 585 3.19 -14.76 21.35
CA SER A 585 3.42 -15.44 20.07
C SER A 585 2.23 -15.29 19.11
N LEU A 586 1.00 -15.47 19.62
CA LEU A 586 -0.23 -15.25 18.84
C LEU A 586 -0.31 -13.79 18.33
N MET A 587 -0.07 -12.82 19.21
CA MET A 587 -0.04 -11.39 18.85
C MET A 587 0.98 -11.09 17.76
N ALA A 588 2.18 -11.67 17.85
CA ALA A 588 3.23 -11.48 16.86
C ALA A 588 2.81 -12.01 15.47
N HIS A 589 2.15 -13.16 15.41
CA HIS A 589 1.61 -13.71 14.17
C HIS A 589 0.47 -12.85 13.60
N MET A 590 -0.48 -12.46 14.45
CA MET A 590 -1.61 -11.60 14.09
C MET A 590 -1.15 -10.30 13.42
N ILE A 591 -0.24 -9.57 14.08
CA ILE A 591 0.22 -8.28 13.56
C ILE A 591 1.16 -8.44 12.36
N SER A 592 1.92 -9.54 12.28
CA SER A 592 2.73 -9.83 11.10
C SER A 592 1.86 -10.09 9.86
N GLY A 593 0.72 -10.76 10.02
CA GLY A 593 -0.28 -10.92 8.97
C GLY A 593 -0.86 -9.58 8.50
N LEU A 594 -1.24 -8.70 9.42
CA LEU A 594 -1.73 -7.36 9.07
C LEU A 594 -0.65 -6.50 8.40
N CYS A 595 0.58 -6.52 8.89
CA CYS A 595 1.70 -5.82 8.23
C CYS A 595 1.89 -6.29 6.78
N TYR A 596 1.78 -7.60 6.55
CA TYR A 596 1.86 -8.17 5.22
C TYR A 596 0.75 -7.61 4.32
N LEU A 597 -0.52 -7.69 4.73
CA LEU A 597 -1.64 -7.16 3.94
C LEU A 597 -1.52 -5.66 3.68
N HIS A 598 -1.23 -4.87 4.73
CA HIS A 598 -1.10 -3.42 4.63
C HIS A 598 0.07 -3.01 3.73
N SER A 599 1.13 -3.82 3.64
CA SER A 599 2.20 -3.55 2.67
C SER A 599 1.63 -3.57 1.25
N TYR A 600 0.79 -4.55 0.89
CA TYR A 600 0.10 -4.61 -0.41
C TYR A 600 -1.05 -3.59 -0.55
N SER A 601 -1.20 -2.63 0.38
CA SER A 601 -2.35 -1.70 0.44
C SER A 601 -3.70 -2.41 0.52
N VAL A 602 -3.72 -3.65 1.01
CA VAL A 602 -4.94 -4.44 1.21
C VAL A 602 -5.45 -4.21 2.62
N ILE A 603 -6.71 -3.79 2.74
CA ILE A 603 -7.44 -3.67 4.01
C ILE A 603 -8.22 -4.98 4.22
N HIS A 604 -8.08 -5.61 5.39
CA HIS A 604 -8.75 -6.84 5.74
C HIS A 604 -10.26 -6.65 5.93
N ARG A 605 -10.69 -5.59 6.63
CA ARG A 605 -12.09 -5.16 6.84
C ARG A 605 -12.99 -6.09 7.65
N ASP A 606 -12.47 -7.23 8.10
CA ASP A 606 -13.15 -8.17 8.99
C ASP A 606 -12.15 -8.84 9.92
N PHE A 607 -11.18 -8.07 10.41
CA PHE A 607 -10.19 -8.58 11.33
C PHE A 607 -10.84 -8.87 12.70
N LYS A 608 -10.84 -10.13 13.14
CA LYS A 608 -11.44 -10.57 14.40
C LYS A 608 -10.95 -11.97 14.78
N SER A 609 -11.10 -12.36 16.04
CA SER A 609 -10.71 -13.69 16.54
C SER A 609 -11.25 -14.88 15.73
N ARG A 610 -12.44 -14.77 15.13
CA ARG A 610 -13.03 -15.84 14.29
C ARG A 610 -12.36 -16.02 12.92
N ASN A 611 -11.63 -15.02 12.44
CA ASN A 611 -10.93 -15.04 11.16
C ASN A 611 -9.40 -15.23 11.34
N LEU A 612 -8.99 -15.67 12.53
CA LEU A 612 -7.60 -15.97 12.88
C LEU A 612 -7.52 -17.46 13.19
N LEU A 613 -7.03 -18.24 12.24
CA LEU A 613 -6.92 -19.70 12.38
C LEU A 613 -5.62 -20.07 13.08
N VAL A 614 -5.69 -21.02 14.00
CA VAL A 614 -4.58 -21.54 14.77
C VAL A 614 -4.22 -22.93 14.28
N ASP A 615 -2.94 -23.23 14.27
CA ASP A 615 -2.41 -24.54 13.92
C ASP A 615 -1.24 -24.90 14.85
N SER A 616 -1.16 -26.18 15.21
CA SER A 616 -0.19 -26.72 16.16
C SER A 616 1.26 -26.59 15.71
N GLN A 617 1.50 -26.50 14.39
CA GLN A 617 2.84 -26.42 13.80
C GLN A 617 3.08 -25.09 13.08
N LYS A 618 2.06 -24.57 12.40
CA LYS A 618 2.17 -23.37 11.55
C LYS A 618 1.93 -22.08 12.30
N GLY A 619 1.45 -22.15 13.55
CA GLY A 619 1.07 -20.98 14.33
C GLY A 619 -0.27 -20.41 13.89
N LEU A 620 -0.42 -19.08 14.02
CA LEU A 620 -1.66 -18.38 13.73
C LEU A 620 -1.58 -17.73 12.35
N LYS A 621 -2.65 -17.84 11.56
CA LYS A 621 -2.77 -17.22 10.25
C LYS A 621 -4.11 -16.53 10.05
N LEU A 622 -4.11 -15.43 9.28
CA LEU A 622 -5.32 -14.68 8.93
C LEU A 622 -6.03 -15.34 7.74
N THR A 623 -7.37 -15.27 7.73
CA THR A 623 -8.24 -15.73 6.64
C THR A 623 -9.39 -14.76 6.39
N ASP A 624 -10.20 -15.01 5.36
CA ASP A 624 -11.47 -14.31 5.08
C ASP A 624 -11.34 -12.78 4.89
N PHE A 625 -10.71 -12.38 3.79
CA PHE A 625 -10.56 -10.96 3.39
C PHE A 625 -11.87 -10.38 2.87
N GLY A 626 -12.25 -9.20 3.35
CA GLY A 626 -13.58 -8.63 3.19
C GLY A 626 -14.00 -8.12 1.80
N ILE A 627 -13.47 -8.65 0.69
CA ILE A 627 -13.90 -8.23 -0.67
C ILE A 627 -15.40 -8.50 -0.88
N SER A 628 -15.88 -9.67 -0.43
CA SER A 628 -17.30 -10.06 -0.49
C SER A 628 -18.24 -9.20 0.37
N ARG A 629 -17.69 -8.31 1.21
CA ARG A 629 -18.49 -7.39 2.03
C ARG A 629 -18.92 -6.10 1.34
N GLU A 630 -18.18 -5.60 0.34
CA GLU A 630 -18.57 -4.38 -0.39
C GLU A 630 -19.92 -4.52 -1.09
N VAL A 631 -20.19 -5.71 -1.64
CA VAL A 631 -21.44 -6.03 -2.35
C VAL A 631 -22.62 -6.21 -1.38
N THR A 632 -22.36 -6.67 -0.15
CA THR A 632 -23.39 -6.88 0.88
C THR A 632 -23.78 -5.61 1.61
N GLU A 633 -22.84 -4.71 1.88
CA GLU A 633 -23.14 -3.40 2.50
C GLU A 633 -23.99 -2.50 1.59
N ALA A 634 -23.89 -2.65 0.27
CA ALA A 634 -24.78 -2.00 -0.69
C ALA A 634 -26.24 -2.51 -0.63
N THR A 635 -26.51 -3.64 0.02
CA THR A 635 -27.83 -4.33 -0.04
C THR A 635 -28.46 -4.71 1.30
N MET A 636 -27.84 -4.49 2.46
CA MET A 636 -28.43 -4.87 3.76
C MET A 636 -28.46 -3.75 4.80
N THR A 637 -29.69 -3.48 5.25
CA THR A 637 -30.09 -2.87 6.51
C THR A 637 -29.32 -3.40 7.73
N VAL A 638 -28.96 -2.49 8.64
CA VAL A 638 -28.51 -2.71 10.03
C VAL A 638 -29.14 -3.99 10.62
N GLY A 639 -28.37 -5.08 10.80
CA GLY A 639 -28.92 -6.25 11.49
C GLY A 639 -28.18 -7.58 11.50
N VAL A 640 -27.18 -7.85 10.63
CA VAL A 640 -26.52 -9.17 10.63
C VAL A 640 -25.02 -9.05 10.32
N GLY A 641 -24.15 -8.94 11.34
CA GLY A 641 -22.70 -8.82 11.14
C GLY A 641 -21.90 -8.47 12.42
N THR A 642 -20.59 -8.66 12.39
CA THR A 642 -19.69 -8.67 13.56
C THR A 642 -19.29 -7.26 14.05
N PHE A 643 -20.26 -6.47 14.55
CA PHE A 643 -20.06 -5.03 14.82
C PHE A 643 -19.08 -4.68 15.96
N ARG A 644 -18.82 -5.61 16.89
CA ARG A 644 -18.05 -5.34 18.12
C ARG A 644 -16.55 -5.06 17.90
N TRP A 645 -16.03 -5.37 16.70
CA TRP A 645 -14.65 -5.07 16.30
C TRP A 645 -14.58 -3.87 15.34
N MET A 646 -15.71 -3.37 14.85
CA MET A 646 -15.72 -2.29 13.87
C MET A 646 -15.29 -0.98 14.50
N ALA A 647 -14.48 -0.24 13.75
CA ALA A 647 -14.01 1.08 14.14
C ALA A 647 -15.15 2.13 14.12
N PRO A 648 -15.08 3.19 14.93
CA PRO A 648 -16.11 4.23 14.99
C PRO A 648 -16.42 4.88 13.64
N GLU A 649 -15.39 5.17 12.84
CA GLU A 649 -15.53 5.75 11.51
C GLU A 649 -16.25 4.82 10.54
N VAL A 650 -16.04 3.51 10.66
CA VAL A 650 -16.73 2.47 9.88
C VAL A 650 -18.20 2.40 10.29
N ILE A 651 -18.49 2.42 11.60
CA ILE A 651 -19.87 2.48 12.12
C ILE A 651 -20.63 3.71 11.59
N GLN A 652 -19.92 4.84 11.42
CA GLN A 652 -20.48 6.08 10.90
C GLN A 652 -20.62 6.11 9.36
N GLY A 653 -20.19 5.06 8.65
CA GLY A 653 -20.26 4.97 7.19
C GLY A 653 -19.20 5.81 6.47
N GLN A 654 -18.09 6.12 7.14
CA GLN A 654 -16.94 6.76 6.50
C GLN A 654 -16.10 5.73 5.72
N ALA A 655 -15.13 6.21 4.93
CA ALA A 655 -14.28 5.35 4.12
C ALA A 655 -13.39 4.45 4.99
N TYR A 656 -13.27 3.18 4.61
CA TYR A 656 -12.36 2.23 5.25
C TYR A 656 -10.90 2.60 4.96
N THR A 657 -10.07 2.62 6.00
CA THR A 657 -8.61 2.76 5.90
C THR A 657 -7.93 1.60 6.63
N VAL A 658 -6.61 1.45 6.46
CA VAL A 658 -5.80 0.46 7.21
C VAL A 658 -5.88 0.67 8.73
N ALA A 659 -6.25 1.89 9.19
CA ALA A 659 -6.42 2.19 10.61
C ALA A 659 -7.66 1.50 11.22
N ALA A 660 -8.65 1.13 10.41
CA ALA A 660 -9.81 0.36 10.86
C ALA A 660 -9.43 -1.08 11.25
N ASP A 661 -8.48 -1.69 10.52
CA ASP A 661 -7.93 -3.00 10.89
C ASP A 661 -7.12 -2.93 12.19
N ILE A 662 -6.41 -1.82 12.44
CA ILE A 662 -5.70 -1.61 13.71
C ILE A 662 -6.67 -1.50 14.90
N TYR A 663 -7.79 -0.79 14.73
CA TYR A 663 -8.84 -0.77 15.74
C TYR A 663 -9.37 -2.17 16.04
N SER A 664 -9.65 -2.93 14.97
CA SER A 664 -10.13 -4.30 15.07
C SER A 664 -9.09 -5.24 15.73
N PHE A 665 -7.81 -5.02 15.47
CA PHE A 665 -6.70 -5.66 16.18
C PHE A 665 -6.70 -5.33 17.67
N GLY A 666 -6.87 -4.06 18.04
CA GLY A 666 -6.99 -3.63 19.44
C GLY A 666 -8.16 -4.30 20.17
N MET A 667 -9.30 -4.48 19.50
CA MET A 667 -10.43 -5.25 20.04
C MET A 667 -10.12 -6.74 20.20
N THR A 668 -9.27 -7.30 19.34
CA THR A 668 -8.81 -8.68 19.47
C THR A 668 -7.80 -8.82 20.62
N LEU A 669 -6.99 -7.80 20.92
CA LEU A 669 -6.14 -7.77 22.12
C LEU A 669 -6.99 -7.79 23.41
N TYR A 670 -8.13 -7.11 23.42
CA TYR A 670 -9.10 -7.22 24.51
C TYR A 670 -9.61 -8.65 24.71
N GLU A 671 -9.83 -9.40 23.62
CA GLU A 671 -10.20 -10.82 23.72
C GLU A 671 -9.06 -11.66 24.29
N LEU A 672 -7.80 -11.39 23.91
CA LEU A 672 -6.64 -12.12 24.48
C LEU A 672 -6.49 -11.87 25.98
N ASP A 673 -6.80 -10.66 26.45
CA ASP A 673 -6.80 -10.33 27.89
C ASP A 673 -7.96 -11.03 28.61
N SER A 674 -9.19 -10.77 28.18
CA SER A 674 -10.39 -11.16 28.91
C SER A 674 -10.90 -12.58 28.63
N HIS A 675 -10.47 -13.18 27.50
CA HIS A 675 -11.06 -14.38 26.91
C HIS A 675 -12.56 -14.24 26.57
N GLN A 676 -13.09 -13.02 26.58
CA GLN A 676 -14.51 -12.72 26.34
C GLN A 676 -14.67 -11.87 25.10
N LEU A 677 -15.89 -11.81 24.57
CA LEU A 677 -16.20 -10.92 23.44
C LEU A 677 -16.04 -9.44 23.85
N PRO A 678 -15.60 -8.54 22.93
CA PRO A 678 -15.52 -7.12 23.22
C PRO A 678 -16.86 -6.59 23.72
N TYR A 679 -16.86 -5.87 24.84
CA TYR A 679 -18.06 -5.32 25.49
C TYR A 679 -19.08 -6.36 26.00
N HIS A 680 -18.70 -7.61 26.29
CA HIS A 680 -19.65 -8.65 26.72
C HIS A 680 -20.48 -8.29 27.97
N ASN A 681 -19.90 -7.54 28.91
CA ASN A 681 -20.52 -7.23 30.20
C ASN A 681 -20.85 -5.73 30.39
N VAL A 682 -20.88 -4.93 29.32
CA VAL A 682 -21.16 -3.50 29.43
C VAL A 682 -22.61 -3.27 29.84
N LYS A 683 -22.80 -2.52 30.93
CA LYS A 683 -24.10 -2.13 31.45
C LYS A 683 -24.38 -0.65 31.17
N HIS A 684 -25.63 -0.34 30.89
CA HIS A 684 -26.08 1.04 30.67
C HIS A 684 -25.92 1.85 31.96
N PRO A 685 -25.26 3.03 31.95
CA PRO A 685 -24.92 3.78 33.15
C PRO A 685 -26.12 4.09 34.07
N THR A 686 -27.28 4.37 33.47
CA THR A 686 -28.50 4.75 34.20
C THR A 686 -29.37 3.58 34.64
N THR A 687 -29.47 2.51 33.85
CA THR A 687 -30.43 1.42 34.10
C THR A 687 -29.77 0.20 34.73
N GLY A 688 -28.44 0.09 34.67
CA GLY A 688 -27.69 -1.07 35.17
C GLY A 688 -27.91 -2.36 34.36
N LEU A 689 -28.73 -2.33 33.31
CA LEU A 689 -28.98 -3.45 32.42
C LEU A 689 -27.87 -3.59 31.38
N ILE A 690 -27.63 -4.81 30.90
CA ILE A 690 -26.67 -5.08 29.82
C ILE A 690 -27.12 -4.33 28.56
N MET A 691 -26.18 -3.64 27.91
CA MET A 691 -26.46 -2.91 26.68
C MET A 691 -26.68 -3.87 25.51
N THR A 692 -27.65 -3.55 24.64
CA THR A 692 -27.86 -4.28 23.38
C THR A 692 -26.75 -3.95 22.39
N ASP A 693 -26.52 -4.82 21.41
CA ASP A 693 -25.50 -4.58 20.35
C ASP A 693 -25.70 -3.23 19.67
N THR A 694 -26.95 -2.85 19.34
CA THR A 694 -27.27 -1.56 18.74
C THR A 694 -26.89 -0.38 19.63
N ALA A 695 -27.12 -0.49 20.94
CA ALA A 695 -26.73 0.57 21.88
C ALA A 695 -25.20 0.68 22.03
N ILE A 696 -24.49 -0.46 22.01
CA ILE A 696 -23.02 -0.51 22.02
C ILE A 696 -22.47 0.16 20.77
N ILE A 697 -22.96 -0.20 19.58
CA ILE A 697 -22.53 0.37 18.30
C ILE A 697 -22.69 1.89 18.29
N LEU A 698 -23.85 2.39 18.73
CA LEU A 698 -24.11 3.83 18.78
C LEU A 698 -23.17 4.54 19.77
N ALA A 699 -22.95 3.95 20.95
CA ALA A 699 -22.07 4.53 21.96
C ALA A 699 -20.59 4.54 21.52
N VAL A 700 -20.12 3.46 20.86
CA VAL A 700 -18.77 3.38 20.28
C VAL A 700 -18.62 4.40 19.15
N GLY A 701 -19.58 4.48 18.24
CA GLY A 701 -19.59 5.47 17.16
C GLY A 701 -19.50 6.91 17.69
N GLN A 702 -20.14 7.21 18.82
CA GLN A 702 -20.11 8.53 19.47
C GLN A 702 -18.88 8.76 20.38
N GLY A 703 -18.00 7.77 20.54
CA GLY A 703 -16.84 7.88 21.44
C GLY A 703 -17.20 7.85 22.93
N LEU A 704 -18.41 7.41 23.28
CA LEU A 704 -18.92 7.35 24.65
C LEU A 704 -18.57 6.05 25.38
N LEU A 705 -18.04 5.05 24.66
CA LEU A 705 -17.76 3.73 25.21
C LEU A 705 -16.37 3.24 24.77
N GLN A 706 -15.54 2.88 25.75
CA GLN A 706 -14.26 2.21 25.56
C GLN A 706 -14.24 0.91 26.38
N PRO A 707 -13.54 -0.14 25.91
CA PRO A 707 -13.44 -1.39 26.65
C PRO A 707 -12.52 -1.27 27.86
N THR A 708 -12.76 -2.10 28.88
CA THR A 708 -11.97 -2.12 30.12
C THR A 708 -11.15 -3.41 30.22
N PHE A 709 -9.82 -3.27 30.27
CA PHE A 709 -8.89 -4.39 30.43
C PHE A 709 -8.78 -4.85 31.88
N SER A 710 -8.54 -6.15 32.07
CA SER A 710 -8.37 -6.78 33.39
C SER A 710 -7.15 -6.24 34.14
N ASP A 711 -7.12 -6.34 35.46
CA ASP A 711 -5.94 -5.94 36.27
C ASP A 711 -4.71 -6.82 35.99
N ALA A 712 -4.91 -8.03 35.46
CA ALA A 712 -3.84 -8.94 35.08
C ALA A 712 -3.23 -8.62 33.70
N CYS A 713 -3.81 -7.67 32.95
CA CYS A 713 -3.28 -7.21 31.67
C CYS A 713 -1.98 -6.41 31.87
N PRO A 714 -0.86 -6.80 31.22
CA PRO A 714 0.39 -6.07 31.28
C PRO A 714 0.21 -4.62 30.83
N ASP A 715 0.83 -3.68 31.55
CA ASP A 715 0.65 -2.24 31.29
C ASP A 715 1.03 -1.84 29.87
N TRP A 716 2.09 -2.44 29.33
CA TRP A 716 2.52 -2.18 27.96
C TRP A 716 1.45 -2.59 26.94
N LEU A 717 0.76 -3.70 27.19
CA LEU A 717 -0.27 -4.22 26.30
C LEU A 717 -1.56 -3.41 26.44
N ARG A 718 -1.95 -3.07 27.67
CA ARG A 718 -3.08 -2.18 27.94
C ARG A 718 -2.88 -0.84 27.21
N SER A 719 -1.69 -0.26 27.33
CA SER A 719 -1.33 1.00 26.65
C SER A 719 -1.38 0.85 25.13
N LEU A 720 -0.83 -0.24 24.58
CA LEU A 720 -0.87 -0.52 23.16
C LEU A 720 -2.32 -0.68 22.65
N ALA A 721 -3.12 -1.49 23.33
CA ALA A 721 -4.48 -1.77 22.92
C ALA A 721 -5.37 -0.52 22.99
N LEU A 722 -5.21 0.32 24.02
CA LEU A 722 -5.91 1.61 24.12
C LEU A 722 -5.55 2.57 22.98
N ARG A 723 -4.28 2.61 22.55
CA ARG A 723 -3.89 3.39 21.35
C ARG A 723 -4.45 2.80 20.06
N CYS A 724 -4.46 1.48 19.92
CA CYS A 724 -5.07 0.83 18.75
C CYS A 724 -6.56 1.15 18.61
N ILE A 725 -7.29 1.28 19.72
CA ILE A 725 -8.73 1.56 19.74
C ILE A 725 -9.08 3.04 19.92
N ALA A 726 -8.14 3.95 19.66
CA ALA A 726 -8.40 5.38 19.69
C ALA A 726 -9.59 5.74 18.77
N HIS A 727 -10.43 6.69 19.20
CA HIS A 727 -11.63 7.07 18.45
C HIS A 727 -11.26 7.69 17.10
N ASP A 728 -10.29 8.62 17.11
CA ASP A 728 -9.69 9.18 15.90
C ASP A 728 -8.78 8.14 15.22
N PRO A 729 -9.00 7.77 13.94
CA PRO A 729 -8.13 6.84 13.22
C PRO A 729 -6.68 7.31 13.08
N GLU A 730 -6.41 8.62 13.08
CA GLU A 730 -5.06 9.17 12.91
C GLU A 730 -4.21 9.06 14.19
N GLU A 731 -4.84 8.84 15.35
CA GLU A 731 -4.14 8.61 16.63
C GLU A 731 -3.71 7.14 16.81
N ARG A 732 -4.15 6.25 15.92
CA ARG A 732 -3.85 4.82 16.00
C ARG A 732 -2.47 4.54 15.43
N PRO A 733 -1.67 3.66 16.06
CA PRO A 733 -0.38 3.26 15.50
C PRO A 733 -0.57 2.48 14.19
N THR A 734 0.39 2.60 13.28
CA THR A 734 0.46 1.75 12.10
C THR A 734 0.75 0.29 12.48
N SER A 735 0.43 -0.66 11.59
CA SER A 735 0.73 -2.08 11.84
C SER A 735 2.21 -2.34 12.12
N ASN A 736 3.11 -1.58 11.48
CA ASN A 736 4.55 -1.69 11.68
C ASN A 736 4.98 -1.22 13.07
N GLU A 737 4.43 -0.10 13.56
CA GLU A 737 4.70 0.38 14.92
C GLU A 737 4.23 -0.62 15.97
N VAL A 738 3.04 -1.19 15.79
CA VAL A 738 2.51 -2.26 16.65
C VAL A 738 3.44 -3.49 16.61
N LEU A 739 3.87 -3.92 15.42
CA LEU A 739 4.79 -5.04 15.26
C LEU A 739 6.14 -4.78 15.95
N GLY A 740 6.67 -3.57 15.85
CA GLY A 740 7.91 -3.16 16.54
C GLY A 740 7.80 -3.32 18.05
N ILE A 741 6.69 -2.86 18.64
CA ILE A 741 6.42 -2.97 20.08
C ILE A 741 6.29 -4.44 20.50
N VAL A 742 5.50 -5.23 19.76
CA VAL A 742 5.30 -6.66 20.06
C VAL A 742 6.61 -7.43 19.97
N ARG A 743 7.44 -7.19 18.94
CA ARG A 743 8.77 -7.83 18.79
C ARG A 743 9.75 -7.42 19.89
N ALA A 744 9.70 -6.17 20.34
CA ALA A 744 10.50 -5.75 21.49
C ALA A 744 10.14 -6.57 22.74
N GLN A 745 8.85 -6.79 22.99
CA GLN A 745 8.39 -7.61 24.11
C GLN A 745 8.79 -9.09 23.97
N VAL A 746 8.73 -9.65 22.75
CA VAL A 746 9.18 -11.03 22.49
C VAL A 746 10.65 -11.19 22.87
N ARG A 747 11.50 -10.25 22.47
CA ARG A 747 12.94 -10.28 22.79
C ARG A 747 13.21 -10.20 24.28
N LEU A 748 12.50 -9.33 25.00
CA LEU A 748 12.65 -9.19 26.45
C LEU A 748 12.31 -10.48 27.21
N HIS A 749 11.31 -11.23 26.76
CA HIS A 749 10.95 -12.50 27.38
C HIS A 749 11.99 -13.59 27.06
N GLN A 750 12.51 -13.64 25.82
CA GLN A 750 13.56 -14.60 25.43
C GLN A 750 14.90 -14.38 26.16
N THR A 751 15.21 -13.15 26.57
CA THR A 751 16.44 -12.85 27.32
C THR A 751 16.35 -13.17 28.81
N ASN A 752 15.14 -13.32 29.36
CA ASN A 752 14.94 -13.62 30.79
C ASN A 752 14.86 -15.14 31.08
N ASP A 753 14.75 -15.97 30.03
CA ASP A 753 14.73 -17.44 30.12
C ASP A 753 16.12 -18.09 29.89
N ASN A 754 17.17 -17.30 29.65
CA ASN A 754 18.59 -17.71 29.64
C ASN A 754 19.32 -17.11 30.85
#